data_AF-A0AA96WZ67-F1
#
_entry.id   AF-A0AA96WZ67-F1
#
_cell.length_a   1.000
_cell.length_b   1.000
_cell.length_c   1.000
_cell.angle_alpha   90.00
_cell.angle_beta   90.00
_cell.angle_gamma   90.00
#
_symmetry.space_group_name_H-M   'P 1'
#
loop_
_entity.id
_entity.type
_entity.pdbx_description
1 polymer ?
#
loop_
_entity_poly.entity_id
_entity_poly.type
_entity_poly.pdbx_seq_one_letter_code
_entity_poly.pdbx_strand_id
1 'polypeptide(L)'
;MSDVFISYSRKDKAFVQKLHEALRSQNQETWVDWDSIQKTEEWWRAIERGIEGANTFVFVLSPDSISSSVCRDEIDHAVKHNKRLVPVVYREVAVDLVHEALQKLNWLFFREQDPFETTFAELVTVIGTDLEHVRSHTRLEVKAIEWEREGRNPSFVLRGEDLVRSQAWLVQAEQKQPKPTELQREYVSASQTSEKEAAILLKAGQRATRMVQVGSGILIATLIGAGVAGSWALKTSNDANQATQDAQKTRQQAEQQVTTAKKQADAITQQADRQVKVAEARLKAAETKAAEAQKAVETAKLAQAQVLAQLVRQQQQAQEQLAAAEKQTRESNARSQRAEQQRQHAEASVQSAQAKLALANGAVKIAEEQREKAEAFQEEAKTGTQLERAGALALRQFEVNQTGGLLLAMRLGFDLEKWTQQRRSQDYPVISPVLALQSALEKIRETRVPSKQGLVTSVAFSSDGTRFATGGKDGNVRIWSRDGLLIKELECNQDSIVSLAFSSNSAYIATGGKDGRTKLWNRDGILLKELKSDQGNIWSVAFSPDGTKIATGGDDGNTKLWNIDGILLKELEGNQSGVWSIAFNSDGTEIATGGDDGSVKLWNTDGYLLKNLKSDQGVVWTVAFHPDGNQIASGGSDGSINLWNRDGSLTRKLKNNYTERSGIISITFSHDGSHIASGNGSGKSSLWRSDGTFIRDLQIQDSQGEATSIAFNPDLTQIVTVKAYSGDITLWSRDAIPFKELRGNQSNVGSVAFSPDGTSIATSDSDGSINLWNSNGVLIKGFKNSQGGDRSIIRNLVFSPEGTRIAASDDKGIIRFWNTSGVLLREFRDNRSVTSFAFSPDGTQVATGDDGGNITLWTEAGVRLREFKDREGSIQSIAFSPDGAQIATGGKDGNVRVWGTNGVLKELRINQDIVENIVFSRDGTKIATSGLGSIKIWDRDGNQVGLFSGSSPSAISSDLKMIALVEIPLGSNREVVRLYRVDLDLNSLLGRACEHLKSYLLNTPELSEDRARCAVHLGEGWKIQQRNRAN
;
A
#
# COMPACT_ATOMS: atom_id res chain seq x y z
N MET A 1 0.48 5.59 -19.77
CA MET A 1 0.60 4.23 -20.33
C MET A 1 -0.80 3.69 -20.38
N SER A 2 -1.27 3.24 -21.54
CA SER A 2 -2.60 2.62 -21.68
C SER A 2 -2.49 1.11 -21.57
N ASP A 3 -3.57 0.42 -21.22
CA ASP A 3 -3.60 -1.04 -21.26
C ASP A 3 -3.74 -1.56 -22.70
N VAL A 4 -4.48 -0.85 -23.54
CA VAL A 4 -4.76 -1.28 -24.92
C VAL A 4 -4.63 -0.12 -25.91
N PHE A 5 -3.92 -0.33 -27.02
CA PHE A 5 -3.97 0.51 -28.21
C PHE A 5 -4.85 -0.17 -29.25
N ILE A 6 -5.82 0.54 -29.85
CA ILE A 6 -6.68 -0.04 -30.88
C ILE A 6 -6.37 0.59 -32.24
N SER A 7 -5.78 -0.20 -33.14
CA SER A 7 -5.53 0.16 -34.55
C SER A 7 -6.71 -0.29 -35.41
N TYR A 8 -7.24 0.61 -36.23
CA TYR A 8 -8.45 0.38 -37.00
C TYR A 8 -8.60 1.37 -38.16
N SER A 9 -9.46 1.05 -39.14
CA SER A 9 -9.83 2.01 -40.18
C SER A 9 -10.92 2.96 -39.70
N ARG A 10 -10.83 4.26 -40.04
CA ARG A 10 -11.85 5.26 -39.67
C ARG A 10 -13.28 4.89 -40.10
N LYS A 11 -13.44 4.05 -41.12
CA LYS A 11 -14.76 3.53 -41.55
C LYS A 11 -15.37 2.55 -40.54
N ASP A 12 -14.56 1.89 -39.73
CA ASP A 12 -14.96 0.95 -38.69
C ASP A 12 -15.16 1.61 -37.32
N LYS A 13 -15.14 2.95 -37.25
CA LYS A 13 -15.16 3.71 -35.99
C LYS A 13 -16.34 3.34 -35.07
N ALA A 14 -17.52 3.06 -35.61
CA ALA A 14 -18.69 2.71 -34.81
C ALA A 14 -18.48 1.41 -34.01
N PHE A 15 -17.89 0.38 -34.63
CA PHE A 15 -17.53 -0.85 -33.94
C PHE A 15 -16.45 -0.60 -32.88
N VAL A 16 -15.44 0.20 -33.22
CA VAL A 16 -14.34 0.50 -32.28
C VAL A 16 -14.81 1.35 -31.10
N GLN A 17 -15.78 2.24 -31.27
CA GLN A 17 -16.41 2.96 -30.16
C GLN A 17 -17.10 1.98 -29.19
N LYS A 18 -17.88 1.02 -29.72
CA LYS A 18 -18.49 -0.04 -28.89
C LYS A 18 -17.44 -0.86 -28.15
N LEU A 19 -16.36 -1.26 -28.83
CA LEU A 19 -15.26 -2.01 -28.22
C LEU A 19 -14.51 -1.21 -27.16
N HIS A 20 -14.26 0.07 -27.43
CA HIS A 20 -13.60 1.02 -26.54
C HIS A 20 -14.39 1.25 -25.24
N GLU A 21 -15.71 1.47 -25.35
CA GLU A 21 -16.62 1.62 -24.20
C GLU A 21 -16.69 0.33 -23.37
N ALA A 22 -16.79 -0.83 -24.03
CA ALA A 22 -16.79 -2.13 -23.37
C ALA A 22 -15.49 -2.37 -22.59
N LEU A 23 -14.32 -2.10 -23.17
CA LEU A 23 -13.03 -2.21 -22.48
C LEU A 23 -12.92 -1.23 -21.30
N ARG A 24 -13.40 0.02 -21.45
CA ARG A 24 -13.43 1.00 -20.34
C ARG A 24 -14.33 0.56 -19.18
N SER A 25 -15.46 -0.09 -19.47
CA SER A 25 -16.35 -0.65 -18.43
C SER A 25 -15.68 -1.74 -17.59
N GLN A 26 -14.66 -2.41 -18.14
CA GLN A 26 -13.83 -3.42 -17.46
C GLN A 26 -12.56 -2.83 -16.84
N ASN A 27 -12.51 -1.50 -16.68
CA ASN A 27 -11.39 -0.76 -16.11
C ASN A 27 -10.06 -0.98 -16.87
N GLN A 28 -10.13 -1.19 -18.19
CA GLN A 28 -8.97 -1.22 -19.09
C GLN A 28 -8.79 0.15 -19.76
N GLU A 29 -7.63 0.78 -19.59
CA GLU A 29 -7.35 2.05 -20.28
C GLU A 29 -7.07 1.82 -21.76
N THR A 30 -7.87 2.45 -22.64
CA THR A 30 -7.80 2.31 -24.09
C THR A 30 -7.29 3.59 -24.75
N TRP A 31 -6.38 3.44 -25.71
CA TRP A 31 -5.85 4.50 -26.57
C TRP A 31 -6.48 4.39 -27.95
N VAL A 32 -7.09 5.49 -28.42
CA VAL A 32 -7.74 5.62 -29.74
C VAL A 32 -7.51 7.02 -30.30
N ASP A 33 -7.34 7.14 -31.62
CA ASP A 33 -6.87 8.39 -32.26
C ASP A 33 -7.80 9.60 -32.03
N TRP A 34 -9.12 9.39 -31.88
CA TRP A 34 -10.10 10.46 -31.72
C TRP A 34 -10.23 11.00 -30.28
N ASP A 35 -9.73 10.28 -29.28
CA ASP A 35 -9.84 10.64 -27.86
C ASP A 35 -8.47 10.99 -27.26
N SER A 36 -7.41 10.34 -27.73
CA SER A 36 -6.10 10.35 -27.08
C SER A 36 -5.09 11.35 -27.68
N ILE A 37 -5.39 11.97 -28.83
CA ILE A 37 -4.50 12.95 -29.49
C ILE A 37 -4.89 14.38 -29.11
N GLN A 38 -3.98 15.14 -28.50
CA GLN A 38 -4.20 16.56 -28.20
C GLN A 38 -4.10 17.42 -29.47
N LYS A 39 -4.92 18.48 -29.58
CA LYS A 39 -4.99 19.34 -30.77
C LYS A 39 -3.66 20.04 -31.15
N THR A 40 -2.71 20.13 -30.23
CA THR A 40 -1.41 20.79 -30.40
C THR A 40 -0.26 19.82 -30.70
N GLU A 41 -0.53 18.51 -30.67
CA GLU A 41 0.49 17.47 -30.87
C GLU A 41 0.63 17.08 -32.35
N GLU A 42 1.84 16.74 -32.77
CA GLU A 42 2.07 16.17 -34.10
C GLU A 42 1.40 14.79 -34.19
N TRP A 43 0.42 14.67 -35.08
CA TRP A 43 -0.50 13.53 -35.14
C TRP A 43 0.19 12.15 -35.17
N TRP A 44 1.25 11.99 -35.98
CA TRP A 44 1.96 10.71 -36.09
C TRP A 44 2.78 10.39 -34.84
N ARG A 45 3.46 11.38 -34.23
CA ARG A 45 4.19 11.18 -32.97
C ARG A 45 3.26 10.78 -31.82
N ALA A 46 2.03 11.30 -31.82
CA ALA A 46 1.03 10.91 -30.83
C ALA A 46 0.68 9.42 -30.94
N ILE A 47 0.54 8.92 -32.17
CA ILE A 47 0.30 7.50 -32.47
C ILE A 47 1.50 6.66 -32.03
N GLU A 48 2.73 7.03 -32.41
CA GLU A 48 3.95 6.31 -32.00
C GLU A 48 4.05 6.20 -30.47
N ARG A 49 3.83 7.32 -29.75
CA ARG A 49 3.81 7.32 -28.27
C ARG A 49 2.67 6.50 -27.69
N GLY A 50 1.51 6.51 -28.34
CA GLY A 50 0.36 5.69 -27.97
C GLY A 50 0.69 4.19 -28.03
N ILE A 51 1.33 3.75 -29.12
CA ILE A 51 1.77 2.36 -29.32
C ILE A 51 2.88 2.00 -28.30
N GLU A 52 3.90 2.84 -28.18
CA GLU A 52 5.02 2.68 -27.24
C GLU A 52 4.52 2.58 -25.79
N GLY A 53 3.52 3.37 -25.42
CA GLY A 53 2.95 3.42 -24.08
C GLY A 53 1.86 2.39 -23.78
N ALA A 54 1.41 1.60 -24.75
CA ALA A 54 0.37 0.59 -24.59
C ALA A 54 0.91 -0.80 -24.25
N ASN A 55 0.20 -1.54 -23.39
CA ASN A 55 0.55 -2.92 -23.04
C ASN A 55 0.20 -3.90 -24.16
N THR A 56 -1.01 -3.79 -24.71
CA THR A 56 -1.51 -4.66 -25.78
C THR A 56 -1.90 -3.84 -27.00
N PHE A 57 -1.56 -4.31 -28.19
CA PHE A 57 -1.94 -3.72 -29.47
C PHE A 57 -3.03 -4.58 -30.12
N VAL A 58 -4.26 -4.07 -30.11
CA VAL A 58 -5.42 -4.71 -30.74
C VAL A 58 -5.55 -4.18 -32.16
N PHE A 59 -5.53 -5.08 -33.15
CA PHE A 59 -5.69 -4.71 -34.56
C PHE A 59 -7.06 -5.18 -35.07
N VAL A 60 -7.91 -4.23 -35.46
CA VAL A 60 -9.24 -4.52 -36.02
C VAL A 60 -9.11 -4.84 -37.50
N LEU A 61 -9.25 -6.11 -37.86
CA LEU A 61 -9.19 -6.63 -39.21
C LEU A 61 -10.51 -6.36 -39.96
N SER A 62 -10.39 -5.62 -41.06
CA SER A 62 -11.41 -5.38 -42.06
C SER A 62 -10.73 -5.14 -43.42
N PRO A 63 -11.45 -5.26 -44.56
CA PRO A 63 -10.88 -4.95 -45.86
C PRO A 63 -10.31 -3.52 -45.93
N ASP A 64 -10.93 -2.58 -45.21
CA ASP A 64 -10.50 -1.19 -45.16
C ASP A 64 -9.23 -1.00 -44.30
N SER A 65 -9.08 -1.70 -43.17
CA SER A 65 -7.88 -1.57 -42.32
C SER A 65 -6.64 -2.19 -42.96
N ILE A 66 -6.79 -3.30 -43.70
CA ILE A 66 -5.68 -3.94 -44.43
C ILE A 66 -5.18 -3.07 -45.60
N SER A 67 -6.10 -2.35 -46.25
CA SER A 67 -5.77 -1.43 -47.36
C SER A 67 -5.19 -0.09 -46.90
N SER A 68 -5.31 0.24 -45.61
CA SER A 68 -4.84 1.50 -45.03
C SER A 68 -3.33 1.49 -44.83
N SER A 69 -2.61 2.44 -45.43
CA SER A 69 -1.18 2.61 -45.21
C SER A 69 -0.86 2.98 -43.75
N VAL A 70 -1.71 3.80 -43.13
CA VAL A 70 -1.56 4.20 -41.72
C VAL A 70 -1.63 3.00 -40.79
N CYS A 71 -2.63 2.12 -40.97
CA CYS A 71 -2.76 0.93 -40.13
C CYS A 71 -1.57 -0.04 -40.34
N ARG A 72 -0.99 -0.06 -41.55
CA ARG A 72 0.24 -0.80 -41.83
C ARG A 72 1.44 -0.23 -41.07
N ASP A 73 1.62 1.09 -41.11
CA ASP A 73 2.70 1.75 -40.38
C ASP A 73 2.54 1.57 -38.85
N GLU A 74 1.30 1.60 -38.33
CA GLU A 74 1.01 1.36 -36.92
C GLU A 74 1.40 -0.06 -36.47
N ILE A 75 1.05 -1.08 -37.27
CA ILE A 75 1.41 -2.46 -36.92
C ILE A 75 2.91 -2.72 -37.09
N ASP A 76 3.55 -2.15 -38.10
CA ASP A 76 5.01 -2.24 -38.28
C ASP A 76 5.74 -1.66 -37.07
N HIS A 77 5.26 -0.51 -36.54
CA HIS A 77 5.78 0.09 -35.33
C HIS A 77 5.53 -0.77 -34.08
N ALA A 78 4.34 -1.35 -33.94
CA ALA A 78 4.03 -2.26 -32.84
C ALA A 78 4.89 -3.53 -32.85
N VAL A 79 5.15 -4.10 -34.04
CA VAL A 79 6.03 -5.26 -34.25
C VAL A 79 7.47 -4.90 -33.89
N LYS A 80 7.97 -3.74 -34.32
CA LYS A 80 9.33 -3.25 -34.00
C LYS A 80 9.57 -3.18 -32.49
N HIS A 81 8.56 -2.78 -31.73
CA HIS A 81 8.63 -2.67 -30.27
C HIS A 81 8.19 -3.96 -29.53
N ASN A 82 8.13 -5.11 -30.22
CA ASN A 82 7.68 -6.40 -29.68
C ASN A 82 6.39 -6.28 -28.84
N LYS A 83 5.39 -5.54 -29.33
CA LYS A 83 4.12 -5.42 -28.60
C LYS A 83 3.35 -6.72 -28.64
N ARG A 84 2.53 -6.96 -27.61
CA ARG A 84 1.56 -8.06 -27.66
C ARG A 84 0.48 -7.69 -28.68
N LEU A 85 0.43 -8.43 -29.78
CA LEU A 85 -0.55 -8.22 -30.84
C LEU A 85 -1.79 -9.10 -30.61
N VAL A 86 -2.98 -8.54 -30.80
CA VAL A 86 -4.25 -9.28 -30.72
C VAL A 86 -5.11 -8.94 -31.96
N PRO A 87 -5.21 -9.86 -32.93
CA PRO A 87 -6.06 -9.65 -34.10
C PRO A 87 -7.55 -9.88 -33.79
N VAL A 88 -8.37 -8.87 -34.09
CA VAL A 88 -9.83 -8.87 -33.93
C VAL A 88 -10.48 -8.75 -35.30
N VAL A 89 -11.16 -9.80 -35.77
CA VAL A 89 -11.83 -9.86 -37.08
C VAL A 89 -13.22 -9.26 -37.00
N TYR A 90 -13.39 -8.04 -37.50
CA TYR A 90 -14.69 -7.38 -37.59
C TYR A 90 -15.39 -7.70 -38.91
N ARG A 91 -14.65 -7.74 -40.02
CA ARG A 91 -15.14 -8.14 -41.35
C ARG A 91 -14.17 -9.13 -41.99
N GLU A 92 -14.71 -10.07 -42.76
CA GLU A 92 -13.91 -11.13 -43.41
C GLU A 92 -12.84 -10.54 -44.33
N VAL A 93 -11.65 -11.12 -44.27
CA VAL A 93 -10.46 -10.67 -44.98
C VAL A 93 -9.66 -11.88 -45.48
N ALA A 94 -9.06 -11.75 -46.65
CA ALA A 94 -8.20 -12.79 -47.20
C ALA A 94 -6.89 -12.86 -46.39
N VAL A 95 -6.54 -14.05 -45.90
CA VAL A 95 -5.43 -14.25 -44.94
C VAL A 95 -4.08 -13.84 -45.53
N ASP A 96 -3.89 -14.00 -46.83
CA ASP A 96 -2.70 -13.62 -47.59
C ASP A 96 -2.46 -12.10 -47.62
N LEU A 97 -3.49 -11.30 -47.41
CA LEU A 97 -3.40 -9.84 -47.36
C LEU A 97 -3.15 -9.30 -45.94
N VAL A 98 -3.32 -10.11 -44.90
CA VAL A 98 -3.10 -9.72 -43.51
C VAL A 98 -1.60 -9.64 -43.21
N HIS A 99 -1.17 -8.72 -42.36
CA HIS A 99 0.24 -8.58 -41.97
C HIS A 99 0.79 -9.90 -41.38
N GLU A 100 1.99 -10.33 -41.78
CA GLU A 100 2.56 -11.65 -41.45
C GLU A 100 2.58 -11.94 -39.93
N ALA A 101 2.84 -10.91 -39.12
CA ALA A 101 2.85 -11.02 -37.66
C ALA A 101 1.48 -11.39 -37.05
N LEU A 102 0.37 -11.00 -37.69
CA LEU A 102 -0.99 -11.33 -37.24
C LEU A 102 -1.47 -12.69 -37.76
N GLN A 103 -0.99 -13.12 -38.93
CA GLN A 103 -1.39 -14.41 -39.52
C GLN A 103 -1.07 -15.61 -38.62
N LYS A 104 -0.01 -15.50 -37.80
CA LYS A 104 0.49 -16.57 -36.92
C LYS A 104 -0.20 -16.61 -35.55
N LEU A 105 -1.15 -15.71 -35.29
CA LEU A 105 -1.82 -15.56 -33.99
C LEU A 105 -3.25 -16.11 -34.03
N ASN A 106 -3.81 -16.37 -32.85
CA ASN A 106 -5.23 -16.73 -32.73
C ASN A 106 -6.10 -15.50 -32.99
N TRP A 107 -7.04 -15.62 -33.92
CA TRP A 107 -7.94 -14.54 -34.31
C TRP A 107 -9.24 -14.60 -33.49
N LEU A 108 -9.69 -13.44 -33.01
CA LEU A 108 -10.96 -13.30 -32.30
C LEU A 108 -12.01 -12.73 -33.27
N PHE A 109 -13.13 -13.41 -33.44
CA PHE A 109 -14.12 -13.06 -34.47
C PHE A 109 -15.30 -12.26 -33.89
N PHE A 110 -15.42 -11.01 -34.31
CA PHE A 110 -16.45 -10.04 -33.93
C PHE A 110 -17.33 -9.65 -35.13
N ARG A 111 -17.63 -10.60 -36.02
CA ARG A 111 -18.51 -10.34 -37.19
C ARG A 111 -19.95 -10.12 -36.71
N GLU A 112 -20.82 -9.59 -37.56
CA GLU A 112 -22.21 -9.29 -37.18
C GLU A 112 -22.99 -10.50 -36.62
N GLN A 113 -22.65 -11.71 -37.08
CA GLN A 113 -23.24 -12.96 -36.64
C GLN A 113 -22.63 -13.54 -35.34
N ASP A 114 -21.46 -13.05 -34.90
CA ASP A 114 -20.78 -13.59 -33.73
C ASP A 114 -21.28 -12.90 -32.44
N PRO A 115 -21.48 -13.64 -31.32
CA PRO A 115 -21.93 -13.05 -30.08
C PRO A 115 -20.85 -12.14 -29.47
N PHE A 116 -21.13 -10.83 -29.47
CA PHE A 116 -20.19 -9.80 -29.00
C PHE A 116 -19.70 -10.06 -27.56
N GLU A 117 -20.62 -10.32 -26.61
CA GLU A 117 -20.26 -10.47 -25.19
C GLU A 117 -19.34 -11.66 -24.91
N THR A 118 -19.57 -12.80 -25.58
CA THR A 118 -18.75 -14.00 -25.40
C THR A 118 -17.34 -13.79 -25.94
N THR A 119 -17.23 -13.27 -27.16
CA THR A 119 -15.93 -12.98 -27.79
C THR A 119 -15.20 -11.85 -27.06
N PHE A 120 -15.94 -10.90 -26.49
CA PHE A 120 -15.39 -9.84 -25.65
C PHE A 120 -14.75 -10.38 -24.36
N ALA A 121 -15.39 -11.36 -23.70
CA ALA A 121 -14.80 -12.01 -22.53
C ALA A 121 -13.48 -12.75 -22.86
N GLU A 122 -13.40 -13.36 -24.05
CA GLU A 122 -12.15 -13.98 -24.54
C GLU A 122 -11.07 -12.92 -24.78
N LEU A 123 -11.42 -11.79 -25.40
CA LEU A 123 -10.50 -10.66 -25.60
C LEU A 123 -9.94 -10.14 -24.28
N VAL A 124 -10.79 -9.93 -23.26
CA VAL A 124 -10.35 -9.49 -21.92
C VAL A 124 -9.42 -10.51 -21.28
N THR A 125 -9.68 -11.80 -21.47
CA THR A 125 -8.82 -12.88 -20.96
C THR A 125 -7.43 -12.86 -21.63
N VAL A 126 -7.38 -12.67 -22.95
CA VAL A 126 -6.11 -12.55 -23.71
C VAL A 126 -5.32 -11.32 -23.26
N ILE A 127 -5.98 -10.18 -23.04
CA ILE A 127 -5.37 -8.95 -22.52
C ILE A 127 -4.80 -9.20 -21.10
N GLY A 128 -5.54 -9.90 -20.24
CA GLY A 128 -5.15 -10.17 -18.84
C GLY A 128 -4.08 -11.24 -18.63
N THR A 129 -3.75 -12.06 -19.64
CA THR A 129 -2.78 -13.16 -19.51
C THR A 129 -1.36 -12.61 -19.27
N ASP A 130 -0.64 -13.05 -18.24
CA ASP A 130 0.72 -12.55 -17.93
C ASP A 130 0.82 -11.00 -17.81
N LEU A 131 -0.25 -10.33 -17.34
CA LEU A 131 -0.36 -8.85 -17.35
C LEU A 131 0.84 -8.13 -16.72
N GLU A 132 1.35 -8.60 -15.58
CA GLU A 132 2.52 -8.01 -14.91
C GLU A 132 3.81 -8.09 -15.76
N HIS A 133 3.96 -9.15 -16.56
CA HIS A 133 5.08 -9.29 -17.49
C HIS A 133 4.98 -8.26 -18.62
N VAL A 134 3.79 -8.11 -19.22
CA VAL A 134 3.54 -7.14 -20.31
C VAL A 134 3.69 -5.70 -19.82
N ARG A 135 3.20 -5.39 -18.62
CA ARG A 135 3.38 -4.07 -17.99
C ARG A 135 4.85 -3.76 -17.73
N SER A 136 5.61 -4.74 -17.24
CA SER A 136 7.05 -4.58 -17.01
C SER A 136 7.81 -4.37 -18.32
N HIS A 137 7.45 -5.11 -19.39
CA HIS A 137 7.95 -4.91 -20.74
C HIS A 137 7.71 -3.47 -21.22
N THR A 138 6.46 -3.02 -21.25
CA THR A 138 6.09 -1.67 -21.74
C THR A 138 6.77 -0.57 -20.92
N ARG A 139 6.79 -0.69 -19.60
CA ARG A 139 7.44 0.31 -18.73
C ARG A 139 8.94 0.41 -19.00
N LEU A 140 9.62 -0.72 -19.22
CA LEU A 140 11.05 -0.72 -19.52
C LEU A 140 11.30 -0.16 -20.93
N GLU A 141 10.46 -0.50 -21.89
CA GLU A 141 10.51 0.03 -23.26
C GLU A 141 10.43 1.56 -23.29
N VAL A 142 9.43 2.15 -22.64
CA VAL A 142 9.25 3.61 -22.63
C VAL A 142 10.48 4.30 -22.03
N LYS A 143 11.01 3.79 -20.92
CA LYS A 143 12.23 4.34 -20.31
C LYS A 143 13.46 4.18 -21.22
N ALA A 144 13.58 3.05 -21.91
CA ALA A 144 14.70 2.80 -22.82
C ALA A 144 14.64 3.70 -24.07
N ILE A 145 13.46 3.96 -24.61
CA ILE A 145 13.22 4.90 -25.70
C ILE A 145 13.52 6.33 -25.28
N GLU A 146 13.07 6.76 -24.09
CA GLU A 146 13.41 8.08 -23.54
C GLU A 146 14.93 8.24 -23.38
N TRP A 147 15.59 7.22 -22.82
CA TRP A 147 17.05 7.21 -22.70
C TRP A 147 17.75 7.30 -24.06
N GLU A 148 17.27 6.61 -25.09
CA GLU A 148 17.81 6.71 -26.45
C GLU A 148 17.59 8.10 -27.07
N ARG A 149 16.38 8.67 -26.92
CA ARG A 149 16.04 10.01 -27.42
C ARG A 149 16.90 11.11 -26.79
N GLU A 150 17.26 10.95 -25.51
CA GLU A 150 18.13 11.87 -24.77
C GLU A 150 19.63 11.60 -24.99
N GLY A 151 19.99 10.92 -26.10
CA GLY A 151 21.38 10.67 -26.47
C GLY A 151 22.11 9.70 -25.55
N ARG A 152 21.37 8.75 -24.95
CA ARG A 152 21.88 7.72 -24.02
C ARG A 152 22.52 8.31 -22.75
N ASN A 153 22.00 9.44 -22.28
CA ASN A 153 22.52 10.15 -21.11
C ASN A 153 22.48 9.30 -19.82
N PRO A 154 23.60 9.15 -19.08
CA PRO A 154 23.68 8.40 -17.81
C PRO A 154 22.77 8.90 -16.68
N SER A 155 22.15 10.08 -16.79
CA SER A 155 21.16 10.55 -15.80
C SER A 155 19.82 9.85 -15.92
N PHE A 156 19.49 9.30 -17.09
CA PHE A 156 18.20 8.64 -17.36
C PHE A 156 18.22 7.14 -17.08
N VAL A 157 19.39 6.55 -16.78
CA VAL A 157 19.53 5.11 -16.51
C VAL A 157 18.94 4.69 -15.16
N LEU A 158 18.57 3.40 -15.05
CA LEU A 158 17.99 2.83 -13.83
C LEU A 158 19.02 2.75 -12.70
N ARG A 159 18.57 2.92 -11.45
CA ARG A 159 19.43 2.82 -10.23
C ARG A 159 18.68 2.11 -9.10
N GLY A 160 19.42 1.47 -8.19
CA GLY A 160 18.85 0.87 -6.99
C GLY A 160 17.80 -0.22 -7.30
N GLU A 161 16.66 -0.18 -6.60
CA GLU A 161 15.63 -1.23 -6.71
C GLU A 161 15.04 -1.39 -8.12
N ASP A 162 14.93 -0.31 -8.88
CA ASP A 162 14.38 -0.34 -10.24
C ASP A 162 15.30 -1.10 -11.21
N LEU A 163 16.62 -0.99 -11.02
CA LEU A 163 17.62 -1.74 -11.77
C LEU A 163 17.60 -3.23 -11.40
N VAL A 164 17.54 -3.55 -10.10
CA VAL A 164 17.46 -4.95 -9.63
C VAL A 164 16.18 -5.63 -10.15
N ARG A 165 15.03 -4.94 -10.11
CA ARG A 165 13.77 -5.47 -10.64
C ARG A 165 13.83 -5.72 -12.14
N SER A 166 14.43 -4.80 -12.90
CA SER A 166 14.55 -4.92 -14.35
C SER A 166 15.51 -6.04 -14.76
N GLN A 167 16.56 -6.29 -13.97
CA GLN A 167 17.45 -7.45 -14.15
C GLN A 167 16.73 -8.77 -13.88
N ALA A 168 15.99 -8.87 -12.78
CA ALA A 168 15.21 -10.06 -12.46
C ALA A 168 14.14 -10.36 -13.52
N TRP A 169 13.50 -9.30 -14.04
CA TRP A 169 12.53 -9.43 -15.14
C TRP A 169 13.19 -9.95 -16.42
N LEU A 170 14.35 -9.40 -16.83
CA LEU A 170 15.06 -9.86 -18.05
C LEU A 170 15.40 -11.36 -18.01
N VAL A 171 15.76 -11.91 -16.84
CA VAL A 171 16.07 -13.35 -16.68
C VAL A 171 14.85 -14.22 -16.97
N GLN A 172 13.66 -13.80 -16.54
CA GLN A 172 12.42 -14.56 -16.72
C GLN A 172 11.76 -14.30 -18.07
N ALA A 173 12.04 -13.14 -18.68
CA ALA A 173 11.36 -12.65 -19.86
C ALA A 173 11.66 -13.44 -21.15
N GLU A 174 12.80 -14.15 -21.23
CA GLU A 174 13.15 -14.95 -22.42
C GLU A 174 12.18 -16.12 -22.68
N GLN A 175 11.45 -16.56 -21.65
CA GLN A 175 10.47 -17.66 -21.73
C GLN A 175 9.02 -17.18 -21.89
N LYS A 176 8.77 -15.86 -21.96
CA LYS A 176 7.44 -15.27 -22.00
C LYS A 176 7.23 -14.39 -23.25
N GLN A 177 5.97 -14.05 -23.54
CA GLN A 177 5.59 -13.14 -24.62
C GLN A 177 4.93 -11.86 -24.05
N PRO A 178 5.36 -10.66 -24.45
CA PRO A 178 6.41 -10.39 -25.45
C PRO A 178 7.83 -10.61 -24.92
N LYS A 179 8.76 -10.92 -25.83
CA LYS A 179 10.19 -11.02 -25.53
C LYS A 179 10.84 -9.64 -25.41
N PRO A 180 11.87 -9.48 -24.56
CA PRO A 180 12.58 -8.21 -24.43
C PRO A 180 13.15 -7.71 -25.76
N THR A 181 13.05 -6.40 -25.99
CA THR A 181 13.70 -5.73 -27.13
C THR A 181 15.21 -5.64 -26.91
N GLU A 182 15.97 -5.41 -27.99
CA GLU A 182 17.41 -5.14 -27.89
C GLU A 182 17.68 -3.87 -27.10
N LEU A 183 16.88 -2.82 -27.31
CA LEU A 183 17.00 -1.54 -26.61
C LEU A 183 16.79 -1.68 -25.09
N GLN A 184 15.82 -2.48 -24.65
CA GLN A 184 15.63 -2.79 -23.22
C GLN A 184 16.85 -3.49 -22.61
N ARG A 185 17.47 -4.42 -23.34
CA ARG A 185 18.68 -5.12 -22.89
C ARG A 185 19.86 -4.16 -22.78
N GLU A 186 20.08 -3.32 -23.78
CA GLU A 186 21.10 -2.27 -23.76
C GLU A 186 20.91 -1.31 -22.59
N TYR A 187 19.67 -0.86 -22.37
CA TYR A 187 19.33 0.09 -21.33
C TYR A 187 19.59 -0.47 -19.91
N VAL A 188 19.23 -1.72 -19.64
CA VAL A 188 19.53 -2.37 -18.36
C VAL A 188 21.04 -2.61 -18.20
N SER A 189 21.75 -2.95 -19.27
CA SER A 189 23.22 -3.10 -19.24
C SER A 189 23.94 -1.77 -18.99
N ALA A 190 23.52 -0.69 -19.64
CA ALA A 190 24.06 0.66 -19.40
C ALA A 190 23.82 1.12 -17.95
N SER A 191 22.64 0.81 -17.41
CA SER A 191 22.29 1.07 -16.02
C SER A 191 23.21 0.36 -15.03
N GLN A 192 23.54 -0.92 -15.30
CA GLN A 192 24.51 -1.69 -14.49
C GLN A 192 25.91 -1.08 -14.47
N THR A 193 26.38 -0.63 -15.64
CA THR A 193 27.72 -0.04 -15.77
C THR A 193 27.79 1.29 -15.02
N SER A 194 26.78 2.14 -15.16
CA SER A 194 26.71 3.43 -14.45
C SER A 194 26.67 3.28 -12.92
N GLU A 195 25.92 2.29 -12.40
CA GLU A 195 25.86 2.03 -10.95
C GLU A 195 27.21 1.54 -10.39
N LYS A 196 27.94 0.71 -11.15
CA LYS A 196 29.30 0.27 -10.79
C LYS A 196 30.28 1.45 -10.76
N GLU A 197 30.20 2.36 -11.73
CA GLU A 197 31.05 3.56 -11.78
C GLU A 197 30.74 4.53 -10.64
N ALA A 198 29.47 4.76 -10.31
CA ALA A 198 29.05 5.58 -9.18
C ALA A 198 29.51 5.00 -7.83
N ALA A 199 29.49 3.67 -7.67
CA ALA A 199 29.99 2.99 -6.47
C ALA A 199 31.51 3.09 -6.30
N ILE A 200 32.27 3.15 -7.41
CA ILE A 200 33.73 3.36 -7.39
C ILE A 200 34.07 4.79 -6.96
N LEU A 201 33.34 5.79 -7.45
CA LEU A 201 33.54 7.20 -7.10
C LEU A 201 33.20 7.50 -5.62
N LEU A 202 32.16 6.86 -5.08
CA LEU A 202 31.81 6.93 -3.65
C LEU A 202 32.89 6.33 -2.73
N LYS A 203 33.58 5.26 -3.17
CA LYS A 203 34.71 4.66 -2.44
C LYS A 203 36.01 5.48 -2.56
N ALA A 204 36.18 6.26 -3.62
CA ALA A 204 37.32 7.18 -3.78
C ALA A 204 37.19 8.43 -2.88
N GLY A 205 35.97 8.98 -2.73
CA GLY A 205 35.70 10.11 -1.82
C GLY A 205 35.90 9.80 -0.34
N GLN A 206 35.70 8.54 0.07
CA GLN A 206 35.87 8.09 1.47
C GLN A 206 37.34 7.85 1.87
N ARG A 207 38.30 7.85 0.93
CA ARG A 207 39.74 7.67 1.21
C ARG A 207 40.51 8.98 1.44
N ALA A 208 39.89 10.15 1.22
CA ALA A 208 40.53 11.46 1.40
C ALA A 208 40.41 12.03 2.82
N THR A 209 39.64 11.42 3.73
CA THR A 209 39.38 11.94 5.09
C THR A 209 39.86 11.00 6.22
N ARG A 210 40.67 9.98 5.88
CA ARG A 210 41.34 9.08 6.85
C ARG A 210 42.82 8.93 6.49
N MET A 211 43.60 10.00 6.64
CA MET A 211 45.07 9.88 6.62
C MET A 211 45.76 10.96 7.46
N VAL A 212 45.46 11.03 8.75
CA VAL A 212 46.36 11.61 9.77
C VAL A 212 46.13 10.85 11.08
N GLN A 213 47.22 10.34 11.68
CA GLN A 213 47.31 9.60 12.96
C GLN A 213 46.76 8.16 12.98
N VAL A 214 47.62 7.17 12.69
CA VAL A 214 48.32 6.35 13.71
C VAL A 214 49.48 5.69 12.98
N GLY A 215 50.70 6.09 13.38
CA GLY A 215 51.92 5.45 12.96
C GLY A 215 52.23 4.20 13.81
N SER A 216 53.06 3.36 13.19
CA SER A 216 53.92 2.29 13.74
C SER A 216 53.33 0.90 14.02
N GLY A 217 53.52 0.03 13.01
CA GLY A 217 53.94 -1.38 13.13
C GLY A 217 52.85 -2.43 12.91
N ILE A 218 52.93 -3.43 12.03
CA ILE A 218 53.95 -4.00 11.14
C ILE A 218 53.17 -4.74 10.04
N LEU A 219 53.50 -4.55 8.75
CA LEU A 219 53.60 -5.60 7.71
C LEU A 219 53.80 -4.95 6.33
N ILE A 220 55.07 -4.76 5.97
CA ILE A 220 55.50 -4.79 4.57
C ILE A 220 56.16 -6.15 4.35
N ALA A 221 55.90 -6.70 3.15
CA ALA A 221 56.48 -7.84 2.48
C ALA A 221 55.50 -9.03 2.47
N THR A 222 54.83 -9.33 1.36
CA THR A 222 55.49 -9.54 0.06
C THR A 222 54.48 -9.58 -1.09
N LEU A 223 54.69 -8.71 -2.08
CA LEU A 223 54.67 -9.06 -3.50
C LEU A 223 56.01 -8.51 -4.00
N ILE A 224 56.87 -9.32 -4.62
CA ILE A 224 56.83 -9.53 -6.06
C ILE A 224 57.64 -10.80 -6.38
N GLY A 225 57.17 -11.55 -7.36
CA GLY A 225 57.90 -12.66 -7.97
C GLY A 225 58.87 -12.25 -9.07
N ALA A 226 59.73 -13.22 -9.36
CA ALA A 226 60.46 -13.49 -10.60
C ALA A 226 61.80 -12.77 -10.83
N GLY A 227 62.88 -13.52 -10.54
CA GLY A 227 64.22 -13.28 -11.06
C GLY A 227 65.21 -14.35 -10.59
N VAL A 228 65.60 -15.24 -11.51
CA VAL A 228 66.72 -16.22 -11.45
C VAL A 228 66.37 -17.67 -11.03
N ALA A 229 66.13 -18.48 -12.07
CA ALA A 229 66.17 -19.93 -12.04
C ALA A 229 67.62 -20.42 -12.01
N GLY A 230 67.99 -21.18 -10.97
CA GLY A 230 69.33 -21.75 -10.82
C GLY A 230 69.76 -21.89 -9.37
N SER A 231 69.07 -22.75 -8.62
CA SER A 231 69.56 -23.48 -7.42
C SER A 231 68.38 -24.21 -6.75
N TRP A 232 67.66 -25.01 -7.54
CA TRP A 232 66.82 -26.07 -7.02
C TRP A 232 67.72 -27.28 -6.78
N ALA A 233 68.41 -27.33 -5.66
CA ALA A 233 68.95 -28.57 -5.10
C ALA A 233 69.62 -28.25 -3.77
N LEU A 234 69.20 -29.00 -2.75
CA LEU A 234 69.73 -29.07 -1.41
C LEU A 234 69.29 -27.94 -0.47
N LYS A 235 68.68 -28.39 0.63
CA LYS A 235 68.59 -27.70 1.93
C LYS A 235 67.24 -27.09 2.30
N THR A 236 66.14 -27.70 1.86
CA THR A 236 65.17 -28.17 2.86
C THR A 236 65.67 -29.47 3.47
N SER A 237 65.36 -29.63 4.74
CA SER A 237 65.55 -30.85 5.52
C SER A 237 66.98 -31.06 6.02
N ASN A 238 67.17 -30.73 7.29
CA ASN A 238 67.16 -31.75 8.33
C ASN A 238 67.31 -31.00 9.67
N ASP A 239 66.36 -31.01 10.60
CA ASP A 239 65.69 -32.20 11.14
C ASP A 239 66.55 -33.45 10.92
N ALA A 240 67.72 -33.41 11.53
CA ALA A 240 68.48 -34.57 11.99
C ALA A 240 69.85 -34.20 12.60
N ASN A 241 70.25 -32.92 12.74
CA ASN A 241 71.53 -32.62 13.41
C ASN A 241 71.49 -32.73 14.95
N GLN A 242 70.33 -33.08 15.52
CA GLN A 242 70.20 -33.64 16.87
C GLN A 242 69.73 -35.11 16.86
N ALA A 243 69.73 -35.76 15.68
CA ALA A 243 69.77 -37.22 15.53
C ALA A 243 71.19 -37.71 15.17
N THR A 244 72.18 -36.82 15.23
CA THR A 244 73.63 -37.13 15.17
C THR A 244 74.32 -37.08 16.53
N GLN A 245 73.61 -36.72 17.62
CA GLN A 245 74.13 -36.87 18.98
C GLN A 245 73.84 -38.26 19.59
N ASP A 246 72.85 -39.00 19.05
CA ASP A 246 72.59 -40.41 19.41
C ASP A 246 73.32 -41.43 18.51
N ALA A 247 73.95 -41.00 17.41
CA ALA A 247 74.76 -41.86 16.53
C ALA A 247 76.27 -41.84 16.86
N GLN A 248 76.72 -40.95 17.76
CA GLN A 248 78.11 -40.90 18.24
C GLN A 248 78.34 -41.71 19.53
N LYS A 249 77.29 -42.09 20.27
CA LYS A 249 77.40 -43.05 21.41
C LYS A 249 77.39 -44.52 20.95
N THR A 250 76.70 -44.83 19.85
CA THR A 250 76.62 -46.18 19.29
C THR A 250 77.84 -46.55 18.42
N ARG A 251 78.64 -45.56 18.00
CA ARG A 251 79.93 -45.76 17.31
C ARG A 251 81.06 -46.19 18.27
N GLN A 252 80.96 -45.89 19.57
CA GLN A 252 81.91 -46.36 20.60
C GLN A 252 81.64 -47.80 21.10
N GLN A 253 80.45 -48.36 20.85
CA GLN A 253 80.13 -49.76 21.18
C GLN A 253 80.41 -50.75 20.03
N ALA A 254 80.61 -50.25 18.79
CA ALA A 254 80.98 -51.06 17.62
C ALA A 254 82.51 -51.17 17.38
N GLU A 255 83.34 -50.31 17.97
CA GLU A 255 84.81 -50.38 17.89
C GLU A 255 85.45 -51.32 18.95
N GLN A 256 84.68 -51.79 19.95
CA GLN A 256 85.12 -52.83 20.91
C GLN A 256 84.87 -54.28 20.42
N GLN A 257 84.04 -54.48 19.39
CA GLN A 257 83.82 -55.82 18.80
C GLN A 257 84.85 -56.15 17.70
N VAL A 258 85.48 -55.14 17.09
CA VAL A 258 86.57 -55.33 16.10
C VAL A 258 87.94 -55.57 16.77
N THR A 259 88.13 -55.18 18.03
CA THR A 259 89.35 -55.46 18.81
C THR A 259 89.31 -56.80 19.58
N THR A 260 88.13 -57.41 19.73
CA THR A 260 87.95 -58.71 20.39
C THR A 260 87.95 -59.88 19.39
N ALA A 261 87.50 -59.67 18.14
CA ALA A 261 87.60 -60.66 17.06
C ALA A 261 89.03 -60.81 16.50
N LYS A 262 89.90 -59.81 16.65
CA LYS A 262 91.33 -59.90 16.30
C LYS A 262 92.15 -60.72 17.32
N LYS A 263 91.64 -60.93 18.54
CA LYS A 263 92.27 -61.78 19.58
C LYS A 263 91.86 -63.26 19.52
N GLN A 264 90.78 -63.60 18.81
CA GLN A 264 90.30 -64.99 18.67
C GLN A 264 90.79 -65.67 17.39
N ALA A 265 91.30 -64.92 16.41
CA ALA A 265 91.98 -65.47 15.22
C ALA A 265 93.48 -65.77 15.46
N ASP A 266 94.15 -65.07 16.38
CA ASP A 266 95.57 -65.32 16.72
C ASP A 266 95.76 -66.47 17.76
N ALA A 267 94.69 -66.90 18.45
CA ALA A 267 94.77 -67.95 19.48
C ALA A 267 94.58 -69.40 18.94
N ILE A 268 93.94 -69.57 17.78
CA ILE A 268 93.79 -70.89 17.12
C ILE A 268 95.10 -71.30 16.41
N THR A 269 95.92 -70.32 16.00
CA THR A 269 97.28 -70.52 15.47
C THR A 269 98.26 -71.00 16.55
N GLN A 270 98.05 -70.67 17.83
CA GLN A 270 98.88 -71.16 18.96
C GLN A 270 98.52 -72.56 19.44
N GLN A 271 97.34 -73.10 19.07
CA GLN A 271 96.90 -74.45 19.44
C GLN A 271 97.45 -75.53 18.48
N ALA A 272 97.88 -75.13 17.27
CA ALA A 272 98.60 -75.98 16.32
C ALA A 272 100.10 -76.14 16.67
N ASP A 273 100.73 -75.13 17.29
CA ASP A 273 102.17 -75.14 17.65
C ASP A 273 102.52 -75.89 18.95
N ARG A 274 101.55 -76.22 19.81
CA ARG A 274 101.80 -76.96 21.06
C ARG A 274 101.66 -78.49 20.93
N GLN A 275 100.97 -79.00 19.91
CA GLN A 275 100.91 -80.45 19.65
C GLN A 275 102.18 -80.98 18.94
N VAL A 276 102.98 -80.09 18.34
CA VAL A 276 104.28 -80.42 17.75
C VAL A 276 105.36 -80.64 18.83
N LYS A 277 105.31 -79.91 19.97
CA LYS A 277 106.29 -80.04 21.07
C LYS A 277 106.09 -81.25 21.99
N VAL A 278 104.96 -81.97 21.91
CA VAL A 278 104.69 -83.17 22.72
C VAL A 278 105.01 -84.47 21.95
N ALA A 279 105.17 -84.41 20.63
CA ALA A 279 105.58 -85.53 19.78
C ALA A 279 107.11 -85.69 19.66
N GLU A 280 107.89 -84.63 19.85
CA GLU A 280 109.37 -84.66 19.73
C GLU A 280 110.11 -85.19 20.97
N ALA A 281 109.45 -85.34 22.13
CA ALA A 281 110.11 -85.86 23.35
C ALA A 281 109.87 -87.36 23.63
N ARG A 282 108.96 -88.04 22.90
CA ARG A 282 108.74 -89.51 23.03
C ARG A 282 109.44 -90.35 21.97
N LEU A 283 110.06 -89.73 20.96
CA LEU A 283 110.91 -90.39 19.94
C LEU A 283 112.38 -90.55 20.41
N LYS A 284 112.59 -90.66 21.72
CA LYS A 284 113.89 -91.05 22.31
C LYS A 284 113.74 -92.01 23.49
N ALA A 285 112.86 -93.00 23.34
CA ALA A 285 113.06 -94.28 24.03
C ALA A 285 113.71 -95.33 23.10
N ALA A 286 114.01 -94.99 21.83
CA ALA A 286 114.40 -95.94 20.80
C ALA A 286 115.65 -95.51 20.01
N GLU A 287 116.80 -95.51 20.71
CA GLU A 287 118.11 -95.79 20.09
C GLU A 287 118.76 -96.96 20.84
N THR A 288 118.06 -98.10 20.87
CA THR A 288 118.78 -99.37 21.07
C THR A 288 118.69 -100.32 19.90
N LYS A 289 117.66 -100.32 19.03
CA LYS A 289 117.54 -101.38 18.00
C LYS A 289 116.78 -100.96 16.72
N ALA A 290 117.31 -99.99 15.98
CA ALA A 290 116.94 -99.77 14.58
C ALA A 290 117.67 -100.79 13.69
N ALA A 291 116.94 -101.60 12.90
CA ALA A 291 117.46 -102.20 11.66
C ALA A 291 116.39 -102.88 10.78
N GLU A 292 115.32 -103.47 11.34
CA GLU A 292 114.49 -104.39 10.53
C GLU A 292 113.31 -103.75 9.80
N ALA A 293 112.87 -102.54 10.16
CA ALA A 293 111.60 -101.98 9.66
C ALA A 293 111.67 -101.32 8.25
N GLN A 294 112.86 -101.23 7.64
CA GLN A 294 113.07 -100.43 6.42
C GLN A 294 112.36 -100.97 5.17
N LYS A 295 111.84 -102.20 5.21
CA LYS A 295 111.12 -102.82 4.08
C LYS A 295 109.62 -102.45 4.01
N ALA A 296 109.03 -101.89 5.07
CA ALA A 296 107.61 -101.54 5.13
C ALA A 296 107.29 -100.12 4.60
N VAL A 297 108.30 -99.28 4.37
CA VAL A 297 108.12 -97.85 4.05
C VAL A 297 107.76 -97.61 2.58
N GLU A 298 108.17 -98.48 1.66
CA GLU A 298 107.90 -98.27 0.23
C GLU A 298 106.44 -98.53 -0.15
N THR A 299 105.77 -99.52 0.47
CA THR A 299 104.36 -99.82 0.20
C THR A 299 103.41 -98.74 0.72
N ALA A 300 103.81 -97.98 1.76
CA ALA A 300 103.02 -96.87 2.29
C ALA A 300 103.02 -95.62 1.38
N LYS A 301 104.10 -95.39 0.60
CA LYS A 301 104.20 -94.21 -0.28
C LYS A 301 103.22 -94.24 -1.46
N LEU A 302 102.89 -95.42 -1.99
CA LEU A 302 101.93 -95.53 -3.11
C LEU A 302 100.47 -95.30 -2.67
N ALA A 303 100.11 -95.72 -1.45
CA ALA A 303 98.76 -95.51 -0.88
C ALA A 303 98.51 -94.05 -0.50
N GLN A 304 99.54 -93.31 -0.06
CA GLN A 304 99.41 -91.90 0.33
C GLN A 304 99.12 -90.97 -0.87
N ALA A 305 99.66 -91.27 -2.05
CA ALA A 305 99.43 -90.48 -3.25
C ALA A 305 97.98 -90.56 -3.78
N GLN A 306 97.32 -91.73 -3.61
CA GLN A 306 95.94 -91.93 -4.08
C GLN A 306 94.89 -91.23 -3.17
N VAL A 307 95.12 -91.18 -1.86
CA VAL A 307 94.22 -90.48 -0.92
C VAL A 307 94.28 -88.95 -1.08
N LEU A 308 95.47 -88.41 -1.37
CA LEU A 308 95.66 -86.97 -1.54
C LEU A 308 94.94 -86.41 -2.78
N ALA A 309 94.92 -87.18 -3.89
CA ALA A 309 94.21 -86.78 -5.11
C ALA A 309 92.68 -86.77 -4.95
N GLN A 310 92.14 -87.62 -4.06
CA GLN A 310 90.70 -87.73 -3.81
C GLN A 310 90.19 -86.60 -2.90
N LEU A 311 90.99 -86.17 -1.91
CA LEU A 311 90.63 -85.06 -1.03
C LEU A 311 90.58 -83.71 -1.77
N VAL A 312 91.50 -83.45 -2.70
CA VAL A 312 91.54 -82.19 -3.46
C VAL A 312 90.28 -82.03 -4.35
N ARG A 313 89.79 -83.11 -4.96
CA ARG A 313 88.56 -83.08 -5.77
C ARG A 313 87.30 -82.79 -4.93
N GLN A 314 87.21 -83.34 -3.72
CA GLN A 314 86.08 -83.07 -2.83
C GLN A 314 86.09 -81.62 -2.32
N GLN A 315 87.27 -81.04 -2.09
CA GLN A 315 87.40 -79.64 -1.69
C GLN A 315 86.95 -78.66 -2.78
N GLN A 316 87.28 -78.94 -4.05
CA GLN A 316 86.85 -78.09 -5.17
C GLN A 316 85.33 -78.11 -5.39
N GLN A 317 84.69 -79.28 -5.34
CA GLN A 317 83.23 -79.39 -5.50
C GLN A 317 82.45 -78.71 -4.36
N ALA A 318 82.98 -78.77 -3.13
CA ALA A 318 82.37 -78.07 -1.99
C ALA A 318 82.46 -76.54 -2.11
N GLN A 319 83.53 -76.01 -2.69
CA GLN A 319 83.71 -74.57 -2.89
C GLN A 319 82.78 -74.00 -3.98
N GLU A 320 82.53 -74.75 -5.07
CA GLU A 320 81.61 -74.31 -6.12
C GLU A 320 80.15 -74.27 -5.65
N GLN A 321 79.72 -75.25 -4.85
CA GLN A 321 78.37 -75.26 -4.28
C GLN A 321 78.13 -74.12 -3.28
N LEU A 322 79.15 -73.77 -2.49
CA LEU A 322 79.07 -72.64 -1.56
C LEU A 322 78.93 -71.31 -2.30
N ALA A 323 79.71 -71.10 -3.37
CA ALA A 323 79.63 -69.88 -4.18
C ALA A 323 78.27 -69.71 -4.88
N ALA A 324 77.66 -70.82 -5.34
CA ALA A 324 76.33 -70.80 -5.95
C ALA A 324 75.23 -70.47 -4.94
N ALA A 325 75.29 -71.05 -3.73
CA ALA A 325 74.32 -70.79 -2.66
C ALA A 325 74.40 -69.33 -2.17
N GLU A 326 75.60 -68.78 -1.99
CA GLU A 326 75.80 -67.40 -1.55
C GLU A 326 75.23 -66.38 -2.56
N LYS A 327 75.37 -66.64 -3.87
CA LYS A 327 74.81 -65.77 -4.91
C LYS A 327 73.28 -65.74 -4.85
N GLN A 328 72.64 -66.89 -4.68
CA GLN A 328 71.18 -66.98 -4.61
C GLN A 328 70.61 -66.30 -3.35
N THR A 329 71.30 -66.41 -2.21
CA THR A 329 70.92 -65.70 -0.98
C THR A 329 71.07 -64.18 -1.13
N ARG A 330 72.13 -63.69 -1.79
CA ARG A 330 72.32 -62.26 -2.05
C ARG A 330 71.22 -61.68 -2.95
N GLU A 331 70.83 -62.40 -4.00
CA GLU A 331 69.75 -61.97 -4.90
C GLU A 331 68.38 -61.97 -4.21
N SER A 332 68.10 -62.97 -3.36
CA SER A 332 66.87 -63.03 -2.56
C SER A 332 66.79 -61.88 -1.54
N ASN A 333 67.89 -61.60 -0.84
CA ASN A 333 67.94 -60.51 0.15
C ASN A 333 67.80 -59.13 -0.53
N ALA A 334 68.38 -58.94 -1.71
CA ALA A 334 68.22 -57.71 -2.48
C ALA A 334 66.76 -57.51 -2.96
N ARG A 335 66.05 -58.58 -3.32
CA ARG A 335 64.61 -58.51 -3.69
C ARG A 335 63.73 -58.16 -2.49
N SER A 336 63.95 -58.78 -1.33
CA SER A 336 63.18 -58.47 -0.11
C SER A 336 63.42 -57.03 0.38
N GLN A 337 64.65 -56.52 0.30
CA GLN A 337 64.95 -55.13 0.67
C GLN A 337 64.27 -54.11 -0.25
N ARG A 338 64.21 -54.39 -1.57
CA ARG A 338 63.50 -53.51 -2.53
C ARG A 338 62.00 -53.49 -2.30
N ALA A 339 61.40 -54.64 -1.97
CA ALA A 339 59.97 -54.73 -1.65
C ALA A 339 59.64 -53.97 -0.36
N GLU A 340 60.50 -54.06 0.66
CA GLU A 340 60.31 -53.35 1.94
C GLU A 340 60.43 -51.82 1.77
N GLN A 341 61.39 -51.34 0.97
CA GLN A 341 61.50 -49.91 0.64
C GLN A 341 60.28 -49.38 -0.11
N GLN A 342 59.74 -50.16 -1.05
CA GLN A 342 58.51 -49.78 -1.76
C GLN A 342 57.30 -49.72 -0.83
N ARG A 343 57.20 -50.65 0.12
CA ARG A 343 56.14 -50.67 1.13
C ARG A 343 56.22 -49.44 2.04
N GLN A 344 57.40 -49.09 2.55
CA GLN A 344 57.59 -47.92 3.42
C GLN A 344 57.25 -46.60 2.70
N HIS A 345 57.61 -46.48 1.42
CA HIS A 345 57.21 -45.32 0.61
C HIS A 345 55.69 -45.25 0.36
N ALA A 346 55.04 -46.40 0.16
CA ALA A 346 53.58 -46.46 0.02
C ALA A 346 52.88 -46.10 1.33
N GLU A 347 53.34 -46.60 2.48
CA GLU A 347 52.78 -46.28 3.80
C GLU A 347 52.94 -44.79 4.14
N ALA A 348 54.10 -44.18 3.87
CA ALA A 348 54.31 -42.74 4.05
C ALA A 348 53.40 -41.90 3.12
N SER A 349 53.17 -42.36 1.89
CA SER A 349 52.26 -41.68 0.96
C SER A 349 50.80 -41.76 1.41
N VAL A 350 50.38 -42.90 1.96
CA VAL A 350 49.04 -43.08 2.54
C VAL A 350 48.85 -42.19 3.77
N GLN A 351 49.83 -42.12 4.67
CA GLN A 351 49.76 -41.23 5.85
C GLN A 351 49.69 -39.74 5.45
N SER A 352 50.45 -39.33 4.44
CA SER A 352 50.36 -37.97 3.89
C SER A 352 49.00 -37.67 3.28
N ALA A 353 48.41 -38.64 2.55
CA ALA A 353 47.08 -38.51 1.98
C ALA A 353 46.00 -38.43 3.08
N GLN A 354 46.11 -39.23 4.14
CA GLN A 354 45.20 -39.20 5.29
C GLN A 354 45.27 -37.88 6.06
N ALA A 355 46.47 -37.33 6.27
CA ALA A 355 46.65 -36.02 6.90
C ALA A 355 46.03 -34.87 6.07
N LYS A 356 46.19 -34.92 4.75
CA LYS A 356 45.55 -33.96 3.82
C LYS A 356 44.03 -34.08 3.82
N LEU A 357 43.50 -35.31 3.88
CA LEU A 357 42.06 -35.56 3.95
C LEU A 357 41.46 -35.05 5.27
N ALA A 358 42.17 -35.22 6.40
CA ALA A 358 41.73 -34.69 7.69
C ALA A 358 41.68 -33.14 7.71
N LEU A 359 42.68 -32.48 7.11
CA LEU A 359 42.68 -31.03 6.94
C LEU A 359 41.55 -30.56 6.01
N ALA A 360 41.31 -31.26 4.91
CA ALA A 360 40.21 -30.96 3.99
C ALA A 360 38.84 -31.11 4.68
N ASN A 361 38.64 -32.16 5.46
CA ASN A 361 37.39 -32.38 6.21
C ASN A 361 37.17 -31.32 7.29
N GLY A 362 38.23 -30.88 7.97
CA GLY A 362 38.15 -29.75 8.92
C GLY A 362 37.75 -28.44 8.25
N ALA A 363 38.30 -28.16 7.06
CA ALA A 363 37.95 -26.98 6.28
C ALA A 363 36.49 -27.04 5.76
N VAL A 364 36.02 -28.21 5.32
CA VAL A 364 34.63 -28.43 4.89
C VAL A 364 33.66 -28.17 6.03
N LYS A 365 33.93 -28.68 7.24
CA LYS A 365 33.07 -28.45 8.40
C LYS A 365 32.96 -26.97 8.78
N ILE A 366 34.08 -26.24 8.77
CA ILE A 366 34.08 -24.79 9.02
C ILE A 366 33.30 -24.05 7.93
N ALA A 367 33.44 -24.46 6.66
CA ALA A 367 32.69 -23.87 5.56
C ALA A 367 31.19 -24.14 5.66
N GLU A 368 30.77 -25.33 6.10
CA GLU A 368 29.37 -25.68 6.37
C GLU A 368 28.79 -24.82 7.51
N GLU A 369 29.51 -24.69 8.63
CA GLU A 369 29.08 -23.83 9.75
C GLU A 369 28.96 -22.36 9.35
N GLN A 370 29.84 -21.86 8.47
CA GLN A 370 29.73 -20.49 7.93
C GLN A 370 28.59 -20.36 6.93
N ARG A 371 28.33 -21.41 6.13
CA ARG A 371 27.22 -21.43 5.18
C ARG A 371 25.88 -21.40 5.91
N GLU A 372 25.68 -22.21 6.93
CA GLU A 372 24.44 -22.21 7.73
C GLU A 372 24.18 -20.85 8.38
N LYS A 373 25.22 -20.19 8.90
CA LYS A 373 25.10 -18.82 9.44
C LYS A 373 24.76 -17.80 8.35
N ALA A 374 25.35 -17.91 7.17
CA ALA A 374 25.06 -17.03 6.04
C ALA A 374 23.64 -17.24 5.49
N GLU A 375 23.17 -18.49 5.41
CA GLU A 375 21.80 -18.83 4.99
C GLU A 375 20.76 -18.31 5.99
N ALA A 376 21.01 -18.48 7.30
CA ALA A 376 20.15 -17.93 8.34
C ALA A 376 20.08 -16.40 8.28
N PHE A 377 21.22 -15.73 8.08
CA PHE A 377 21.30 -14.28 7.92
C PHE A 377 20.60 -13.81 6.64
N GLN A 378 20.70 -14.57 5.54
CA GLN A 378 20.04 -14.24 4.27
C GLN A 378 18.51 -14.34 4.36
N GLU A 379 17.97 -15.38 5.00
CA GLU A 379 16.52 -15.51 5.20
C GLU A 379 15.98 -14.45 6.17
N GLU A 380 16.76 -14.04 7.17
CA GLU A 380 16.44 -12.91 8.05
C GLU A 380 16.37 -11.59 7.28
N ALA A 381 17.40 -11.26 6.51
CA ALA A 381 17.45 -10.04 5.71
C ALA A 381 16.32 -9.99 4.67
N LYS A 382 15.96 -11.13 4.07
CA LYS A 382 14.86 -11.26 3.12
C LYS A 382 13.51 -10.98 3.78
N THR A 383 13.27 -11.53 4.97
CA THR A 383 12.02 -11.30 5.72
C THR A 383 11.91 -9.85 6.19
N GLY A 384 13.01 -9.27 6.72
CA GLY A 384 13.06 -7.86 7.10
C GLY A 384 12.83 -6.91 5.92
N THR A 385 13.44 -7.20 4.76
CA THR A 385 13.22 -6.42 3.52
C THR A 385 11.78 -6.48 3.04
N GLN A 386 11.12 -7.65 3.16
CA GLN A 386 9.71 -7.79 2.80
C GLN A 386 8.80 -6.96 3.69
N LEU A 387 9.04 -6.97 5.02
CA LEU A 387 8.30 -6.15 5.97
C LEU A 387 8.50 -4.66 5.68
N GLU A 388 9.73 -4.23 5.40
CA GLU A 388 10.04 -2.83 5.11
C GLU A 388 9.33 -2.34 3.83
N ARG A 389 9.40 -3.14 2.75
CA ARG A 389 8.68 -2.84 1.49
C ARG A 389 7.18 -2.80 1.67
N ALA A 390 6.62 -3.73 2.43
CA ALA A 390 5.20 -3.76 2.69
C ALA A 390 4.76 -2.56 3.56
N GLY A 391 5.57 -2.11 4.51
CA GLY A 391 5.33 -0.89 5.29
C GLY A 391 5.29 0.35 4.40
N ALA A 392 6.25 0.50 3.48
CA ALA A 392 6.25 1.58 2.51
C ALA A 392 5.02 1.54 1.57
N LEU A 393 4.58 0.34 1.20
CA LEU A 393 3.34 0.15 0.42
C LEU A 393 2.10 0.58 1.22
N ALA A 394 2.03 0.22 2.51
CA ALA A 394 0.93 0.62 3.39
C ALA A 394 0.81 2.15 3.50
N LEU A 395 1.93 2.87 3.61
CA LEU A 395 1.96 4.33 3.59
C LEU A 395 1.37 4.91 2.30
N ARG A 396 1.81 4.44 1.13
CA ARG A 396 1.28 4.90 -0.16
C ARG A 396 -0.19 4.54 -0.35
N GLN A 397 -0.56 3.32 0.04
CA GLN A 397 -1.94 2.87 -0.04
C GLN A 397 -2.85 3.70 0.87
N PHE A 398 -2.36 4.13 2.04
CA PHE A 398 -3.11 4.99 2.94
C PHE A 398 -3.45 6.35 2.33
N GLU A 399 -2.58 6.93 1.49
CA GLU A 399 -2.85 8.18 0.78
C GLU A 399 -4.00 8.06 -0.23
N VAL A 400 -4.19 6.89 -0.82
CA VAL A 400 -5.20 6.63 -1.86
C VAL A 400 -6.48 6.01 -1.27
N ASN A 401 -6.32 5.11 -0.30
CA ASN A 401 -7.38 4.39 0.40
C ASN A 401 -7.00 4.23 1.88
N GLN A 402 -7.48 5.15 2.71
CA GLN A 402 -7.15 5.21 4.13
C GLN A 402 -7.50 3.90 4.86
N THR A 403 -8.64 3.29 4.54
CA THR A 403 -9.10 2.05 5.18
C THR A 403 -8.21 0.86 4.83
N GLY A 404 -7.90 0.68 3.55
CA GLY A 404 -7.03 -0.38 3.07
C GLY A 404 -5.58 -0.24 3.55
N GLY A 405 -5.05 1.00 3.54
CA GLY A 405 -3.73 1.32 4.05
C GLY A 405 -3.60 1.10 5.55
N LEU A 406 -4.62 1.47 6.34
CA LEU A 406 -4.64 1.22 7.79
C LEU A 406 -4.65 -0.28 8.08
N LEU A 407 -5.51 -1.04 7.40
CA LEU A 407 -5.62 -2.49 7.62
C LEU A 407 -4.28 -3.19 7.32
N LEU A 408 -3.62 -2.79 6.23
CA LEU A 408 -2.31 -3.30 5.85
C LEU A 408 -1.24 -2.91 6.89
N ALA A 409 -1.22 -1.64 7.33
CA ALA A 409 -0.30 -1.18 8.36
C ALA A 409 -0.47 -1.94 9.70
N MET A 410 -1.72 -2.17 10.11
CA MET A 410 -2.04 -2.97 11.31
C MET A 410 -1.55 -4.41 11.20
N ARG A 411 -1.77 -5.06 10.05
CA ARG A 411 -1.30 -6.43 9.81
C ARG A 411 0.23 -6.51 9.87
N LEU A 412 0.92 -5.56 9.26
CA LEU A 412 2.38 -5.50 9.26
C LEU A 412 2.97 -5.23 10.64
N GLY A 413 2.27 -4.44 11.47
CA GLY A 413 2.63 -4.27 12.88
C GLY A 413 2.63 -5.60 13.65
N PHE A 414 1.66 -6.49 13.38
CA PHE A 414 1.61 -7.82 13.97
C PHE A 414 2.72 -8.75 13.46
N ASP A 415 2.97 -8.75 12.15
CA ASP A 415 4.04 -9.55 11.55
C ASP A 415 5.41 -9.11 12.10
N LEU A 416 5.60 -7.80 12.34
CA LEU A 416 6.78 -7.24 12.99
C LEU A 416 6.88 -7.66 14.47
N GLU A 417 5.78 -7.64 15.23
CA GLU A 417 5.77 -8.12 16.63
C GLU A 417 6.21 -9.59 16.73
N LYS A 418 5.65 -10.45 15.88
CA LYS A 418 6.00 -11.88 15.85
C LYS A 418 7.48 -12.09 15.48
N TRP A 419 8.01 -11.28 14.57
CA TRP A 419 9.41 -11.32 14.16
C TRP A 419 10.35 -10.89 15.31
N THR A 420 10.01 -9.82 16.04
CA THR A 420 10.81 -9.29 17.16
C THR A 420 10.81 -10.18 18.42
N GLN A 421 9.72 -10.88 18.72
CA GLN A 421 9.63 -11.80 19.86
C GLN A 421 10.62 -12.99 19.76
N GLN A 422 11.09 -13.34 18.57
CA GLN A 422 12.01 -14.46 18.36
C GLN A 422 13.48 -14.13 18.67
N ARG A 423 13.80 -12.93 19.20
CA ARG A 423 15.19 -12.45 19.46
C ARG A 423 16.14 -12.70 18.28
N ARG A 424 15.66 -12.45 17.06
CA ARG A 424 16.50 -12.37 15.85
C ARG A 424 16.99 -10.93 15.68
N SER A 425 18.12 -10.74 15.03
CA SER A 425 19.21 -9.77 15.25
C SER A 425 18.85 -8.28 15.43
N GLN A 426 19.69 -7.56 16.18
CA GLN A 426 19.73 -6.08 16.29
C GLN A 426 20.27 -5.38 15.03
N ASP A 427 20.79 -6.14 14.06
CA ASP A 427 21.54 -5.60 12.92
C ASP A 427 20.66 -5.16 11.73
N TYR A 428 19.35 -5.43 11.76
CA TYR A 428 18.42 -5.10 10.67
C TYR A 428 17.13 -4.41 11.16
N PRO A 429 17.15 -3.08 11.39
CA PRO A 429 15.98 -2.36 11.89
C PRO A 429 14.90 -2.20 10.81
N VAL A 430 13.71 -2.77 11.08
CA VAL A 430 12.50 -2.63 10.25
C VAL A 430 11.63 -1.53 10.84
N ILE A 431 11.42 -0.43 10.11
CA ILE A 431 10.86 0.83 10.64
C ILE A 431 9.59 1.23 9.88
N SER A 432 9.52 0.98 8.57
CA SER A 432 8.39 1.39 7.73
C SER A 432 7.03 0.87 8.21
N PRO A 433 6.85 -0.37 8.74
CA PRO A 433 5.57 -0.80 9.30
C PRO A 433 5.10 0.05 10.49
N VAL A 434 6.02 0.47 11.35
CA VAL A 434 5.71 1.31 12.52
C VAL A 434 5.32 2.73 12.06
N LEU A 435 6.08 3.30 11.13
CA LEU A 435 5.77 4.59 10.52
C LEU A 435 4.44 4.57 9.76
N ALA A 436 4.13 3.48 9.05
CA ALA A 436 2.87 3.30 8.37
C ALA A 436 1.69 3.28 9.34
N LEU A 437 1.82 2.53 10.44
CA LEU A 437 0.79 2.46 11.47
C LEU A 437 0.59 3.82 12.14
N GLN A 438 1.68 4.50 12.50
CA GLN A 438 1.63 5.81 13.13
C GLN A 438 1.04 6.88 12.19
N SER A 439 1.52 6.96 10.95
CA SER A 439 0.98 7.91 9.97
C SER A 439 -0.49 7.62 9.67
N ALA A 440 -0.89 6.35 9.65
CA ALA A 440 -2.29 5.98 9.48
C ALA A 440 -3.14 6.49 10.67
N LEU A 441 -2.67 6.32 11.91
CA LEU A 441 -3.36 6.82 13.11
C LEU A 441 -3.42 8.36 13.16
N GLU A 442 -2.36 9.06 12.75
CA GLU A 442 -2.32 10.52 12.75
C GLU A 442 -3.18 11.15 11.65
N LYS A 443 -3.26 10.52 10.48
CA LYS A 443 -3.90 11.09 9.28
C LYS A 443 -5.25 10.46 8.94
N ILE A 444 -5.71 9.45 9.67
CA ILE A 444 -7.04 8.87 9.41
C ILE A 444 -8.09 9.93 9.63
N ARG A 445 -8.87 10.18 8.59
CA ARG A 445 -9.96 11.14 8.64
C ARG A 445 -11.22 10.40 9.05
N GLU A 446 -11.94 10.97 10.00
CA GLU A 446 -13.31 10.55 10.28
C GLU A 446 -14.16 10.83 9.04
N THR A 447 -14.64 9.78 8.38
CA THR A 447 -15.70 9.94 7.38
C THR A 447 -16.98 10.28 8.12
N ARG A 448 -17.36 11.56 8.09
CA ARG A 448 -18.61 12.02 8.68
C ARG A 448 -19.71 11.88 7.64
N VAL A 449 -20.68 11.02 7.92
CA VAL A 449 -22.01 11.16 7.32
C VAL A 449 -22.58 12.46 7.88
N PRO A 450 -22.89 13.48 7.06
CA PRO A 450 -23.40 14.75 7.58
C PRO A 450 -24.70 14.49 8.36
N SER A 451 -24.66 14.57 9.69
CA SER A 451 -25.87 14.65 10.50
C SER A 451 -26.50 16.03 10.27
N LYS A 452 -27.82 16.06 10.14
CA LYS A 452 -28.66 17.26 9.93
C LYS A 452 -27.88 18.43 9.33
N GLN A 453 -27.68 18.41 8.01
CA GLN A 453 -27.19 19.61 7.34
C GLN A 453 -28.18 20.73 7.67
N GLY A 454 -27.75 21.69 8.49
CA GLY A 454 -28.51 22.91 8.70
C GLY A 454 -28.81 23.54 7.35
N LEU A 455 -29.94 24.23 7.25
CA LEU A 455 -30.41 24.82 5.99
C LEU A 455 -29.29 25.61 5.31
N VAL A 456 -28.84 25.16 4.14
CA VAL A 456 -27.66 25.74 3.49
C VAL A 456 -28.06 26.96 2.67
N THR A 457 -27.46 28.09 2.96
CA THR A 457 -27.88 29.40 2.45
C THR A 457 -26.96 29.93 1.35
N SER A 458 -25.69 29.52 1.34
CA SER A 458 -24.67 30.05 0.44
C SER A 458 -23.65 28.98 0.05
N VAL A 459 -23.15 29.06 -1.18
CA VAL A 459 -22.04 28.25 -1.68
C VAL A 459 -21.03 29.10 -2.44
N ALA A 460 -19.74 28.78 -2.28
CA ALA A 460 -18.65 29.39 -3.03
C ALA A 460 -17.57 28.36 -3.35
N PHE A 461 -16.95 28.45 -4.53
CA PHE A 461 -15.80 27.64 -4.91
C PHE A 461 -14.49 28.31 -4.48
N SER A 462 -13.48 27.49 -4.16
CA SER A 462 -12.11 27.97 -4.11
C SER A 462 -11.65 28.33 -5.52
N SER A 463 -10.82 29.36 -5.66
CA SER A 463 -10.35 29.84 -6.97
C SER A 463 -9.49 28.82 -7.72
N ASP A 464 -8.90 27.86 -7.01
CA ASP A 464 -8.20 26.70 -7.61
C ASP A 464 -9.13 25.56 -8.05
N GLY A 465 -10.44 25.66 -7.80
CA GLY A 465 -11.44 24.67 -8.21
C GLY A 465 -11.36 23.32 -7.47
N THR A 466 -10.47 23.19 -6.49
CA THR A 466 -10.26 21.93 -5.77
C THR A 466 -11.25 21.69 -4.64
N ARG A 467 -11.94 22.75 -4.19
CA ARG A 467 -12.84 22.74 -3.03
C ARG A 467 -14.02 23.68 -3.25
N PHE A 468 -15.07 23.46 -2.48
CA PHE A 468 -16.13 24.45 -2.30
C PHE A 468 -16.52 24.52 -0.82
N ALA A 469 -17.07 25.65 -0.41
CA ALA A 469 -17.56 25.86 0.94
C ALA A 469 -19.05 26.21 0.91
N THR A 470 -19.75 25.77 1.95
CA THR A 470 -21.18 26.04 2.15
C THR A 470 -21.41 26.66 3.51
N GLY A 471 -22.16 27.76 3.55
CA GLY A 471 -22.62 28.38 4.80
C GLY A 471 -24.04 27.91 5.15
N GLY A 472 -24.29 27.63 6.43
CA GLY A 472 -25.59 27.17 6.92
C GLY A 472 -26.30 28.16 7.85
N LYS A 473 -27.63 28.00 7.98
CA LYS A 473 -28.44 28.66 9.03
C LYS A 473 -28.06 28.24 10.44
N ASP A 474 -27.37 27.11 10.57
CA ASP A 474 -26.80 26.63 11.84
C ASP A 474 -25.55 27.44 12.28
N GLY A 475 -25.12 28.42 11.48
CA GLY A 475 -23.97 29.26 11.81
C GLY A 475 -22.63 28.62 11.48
N ASN A 476 -22.62 27.48 10.77
CA ASN A 476 -21.41 26.74 10.45
C ASN A 476 -21.03 26.86 8.97
N VAL A 477 -19.73 26.81 8.70
CA VAL A 477 -19.20 26.63 7.34
C VAL A 477 -18.72 25.20 7.17
N ARG A 478 -19.10 24.57 6.07
CA ARG A 478 -18.60 23.24 5.70
C ARG A 478 -17.76 23.36 4.44
N ILE A 479 -16.53 22.85 4.49
CA ILE A 479 -15.59 22.82 3.37
C ILE A 479 -15.59 21.42 2.80
N TRP A 480 -15.82 21.33 1.50
CA TRP A 480 -15.96 20.10 0.74
C TRP A 480 -14.81 20.01 -0.27
N SER A 481 -14.39 18.79 -0.59
CA SER A 481 -13.61 18.56 -1.80
C SER A 481 -14.48 18.81 -3.02
N ARG A 482 -13.86 19.04 -4.18
CA ARG A 482 -14.54 19.08 -5.47
C ARG A 482 -15.43 17.86 -5.71
N ASP A 483 -15.01 16.70 -5.23
CA ASP A 483 -15.78 15.45 -5.34
C ASP A 483 -16.88 15.35 -4.28
N GLY A 484 -17.10 16.34 -3.42
CA GLY A 484 -18.16 16.34 -2.42
C GLY A 484 -17.86 15.53 -1.15
N LEU A 485 -16.58 15.30 -0.82
CA LEU A 485 -16.20 14.77 0.49
C LEU A 485 -16.11 15.92 1.48
N LEU A 486 -16.77 15.81 2.65
CA LEU A 486 -16.65 16.81 3.70
C LEU A 486 -15.20 16.80 4.24
N ILE A 487 -14.45 17.87 4.00
CA ILE A 487 -13.07 18.03 4.46
C ILE A 487 -13.06 18.56 5.89
N LYS A 488 -13.89 19.57 6.17
CA LYS A 488 -13.88 20.26 7.46
C LYS A 488 -15.20 20.98 7.74
N GLU A 489 -15.56 21.06 9.01
CA GLU A 489 -16.62 21.94 9.52
C GLU A 489 -15.97 23.02 10.40
N LEU A 490 -16.36 24.27 10.16
CA LEU A 490 -15.95 25.44 10.91
C LEU A 490 -17.14 25.91 11.74
N GLU A 491 -17.02 25.79 13.06
CA GLU A 491 -17.97 26.34 14.02
C GLU A 491 -17.73 27.85 14.12
N CYS A 492 -18.44 28.64 13.31
CA CYS A 492 -18.19 30.08 13.25
C CYS A 492 -18.76 30.84 14.44
N ASN A 493 -19.64 30.21 15.25
CA ASN A 493 -20.40 30.84 16.34
C ASN A 493 -21.06 32.15 15.88
N GLN A 494 -21.50 32.17 14.62
CA GLN A 494 -22.33 33.22 14.06
C GLN A 494 -23.78 32.76 14.08
N ASP A 495 -24.72 33.70 14.06
CA ASP A 495 -26.08 33.36 13.61
C ASP A 495 -26.01 32.94 12.12
N SER A 496 -27.13 32.52 11.54
CA SER A 496 -27.27 32.10 10.14
C SER A 496 -26.28 32.80 9.21
N ILE A 497 -25.35 32.04 8.64
CA ILE A 497 -24.47 32.54 7.58
C ILE A 497 -25.36 32.79 6.36
N VAL A 498 -25.22 33.93 5.70
CA VAL A 498 -26.04 34.25 4.51
C VAL A 498 -25.18 34.44 3.28
N SER A 499 -23.92 34.84 3.46
CA SER A 499 -22.97 35.01 2.37
C SER A 499 -21.62 34.43 2.72
N LEU A 500 -20.96 33.86 1.72
CA LEU A 500 -19.64 33.26 1.84
C LEU A 500 -18.83 33.52 0.58
N ALA A 501 -17.56 33.87 0.73
CA ALA A 501 -16.65 34.11 -0.38
C ALA A 501 -15.25 33.55 -0.10
N PHE A 502 -14.60 33.03 -1.13
CA PHE A 502 -13.17 32.71 -1.11
C PHE A 502 -12.35 33.89 -1.64
N SER A 503 -11.15 34.08 -1.10
CA SER A 503 -10.16 34.95 -1.72
C SER A 503 -9.63 34.33 -3.02
N SER A 504 -9.14 35.15 -3.94
CA SER A 504 -8.65 34.72 -5.27
C SER A 504 -7.46 33.76 -5.23
N ASN A 505 -6.67 33.80 -4.16
CA ASN A 505 -5.59 32.84 -3.88
C ASN A 505 -6.06 31.60 -3.09
N SER A 506 -7.37 31.44 -2.89
CA SER A 506 -8.03 30.46 -2.02
C SER A 506 -7.54 30.40 -0.57
N ALA A 507 -6.72 31.36 -0.10
CA ALA A 507 -6.09 31.33 1.22
C ALA A 507 -7.07 31.68 2.36
N TYR A 508 -8.12 32.44 2.04
CA TYR A 508 -9.05 32.98 3.01
C TYR A 508 -10.49 32.69 2.63
N ILE A 509 -11.34 32.61 3.65
CA ILE A 509 -12.80 32.52 3.55
C ILE A 509 -13.38 33.68 4.36
N ALA A 510 -14.28 34.45 3.76
CA ALA A 510 -15.05 35.47 4.46
C ALA A 510 -16.51 35.01 4.60
N THR A 511 -17.10 35.20 5.79
CA THR A 511 -18.48 34.82 6.11
C THR A 511 -19.26 36.03 6.58
N GLY A 512 -20.45 36.28 6.01
CA GLY A 512 -21.42 37.28 6.48
C GLY A 512 -22.59 36.60 7.19
N GLY A 513 -22.90 37.04 8.41
CA GLY A 513 -23.96 36.49 9.25
C GLY A 513 -25.13 37.46 9.51
N LYS A 514 -26.27 36.90 9.92
CA LYS A 514 -27.44 37.66 10.41
C LYS A 514 -27.22 38.37 11.75
N ASP A 515 -26.13 38.05 12.42
CA ASP A 515 -25.70 38.73 13.64
C ASP A 515 -24.94 40.04 13.36
N GLY A 516 -24.84 40.45 12.10
CA GLY A 516 -24.13 41.65 11.66
C GLY A 516 -22.61 41.54 11.67
N ARG A 517 -22.08 40.34 11.88
CA ARG A 517 -20.65 40.09 11.90
C ARG A 517 -20.19 39.56 10.55
N THR A 518 -19.06 40.10 10.07
CA THR A 518 -18.29 39.45 9.02
C THR A 518 -17.04 38.83 9.64
N LYS A 519 -16.75 37.56 9.37
CA LYS A 519 -15.56 36.88 9.89
C LYS A 519 -14.66 36.42 8.77
N LEU A 520 -13.36 36.55 8.97
CA LEU A 520 -12.31 36.14 8.05
C LEU A 520 -11.55 34.96 8.62
N TRP A 521 -11.46 33.89 7.85
CA TRP A 521 -10.86 32.62 8.23
C TRP A 521 -9.72 32.28 7.29
N ASN A 522 -8.70 31.57 7.77
CA ASN A 522 -7.73 30.92 6.88
C ASN A 522 -8.21 29.52 6.46
N ARG A 523 -7.47 28.88 5.55
CA ARG A 523 -7.74 27.49 5.09
C ARG A 523 -7.77 26.45 6.22
N ASP A 524 -7.06 26.69 7.31
CA ASP A 524 -7.03 25.80 8.47
C ASP A 524 -8.22 26.02 9.40
N GLY A 525 -9.15 26.91 9.08
CA GLY A 525 -10.33 27.18 9.90
C GLY A 525 -10.04 28.02 11.14
N ILE A 526 -8.89 28.71 11.15
CA ILE A 526 -8.54 29.65 12.21
C ILE A 526 -9.17 31.00 11.89
N LEU A 527 -9.91 31.55 12.85
CA LEU A 527 -10.42 32.91 12.77
C LEU A 527 -9.26 33.90 12.80
N LEU A 528 -9.09 34.67 11.72
CA LEU A 528 -8.05 35.70 11.61
C LEU A 528 -8.56 37.04 12.10
N LYS A 529 -9.76 37.43 11.66
CA LYS A 529 -10.36 38.74 11.94
C LYS A 529 -11.87 38.64 12.07
N GLU A 530 -12.43 39.51 12.89
CA GLU A 530 -13.86 39.80 12.94
C GLU A 530 -14.04 41.26 12.53
N LEU A 531 -14.71 41.48 11.40
CA LEU A 531 -15.07 42.79 10.89
C LEU A 531 -16.42 43.14 11.51
N LYS A 532 -16.37 43.92 12.59
CA LYS A 532 -17.58 44.43 13.23
C LYS A 532 -18.07 45.62 12.45
N SER A 533 -19.29 45.50 11.96
CA SER A 533 -19.95 46.55 11.20
C SER A 533 -21.29 46.85 11.84
N ASP A 534 -21.72 48.11 11.82
CA ASP A 534 -23.00 48.52 12.38
C ASP A 534 -24.16 48.35 11.37
N GLN A 535 -23.98 47.47 10.38
CA GLN A 535 -24.85 47.37 9.21
C GLN A 535 -26.13 46.54 9.42
N GLY A 536 -26.42 46.05 10.63
CA GLY A 536 -27.46 45.03 10.83
C GLY A 536 -27.08 43.71 10.17
N ASN A 537 -28.02 42.94 9.61
CA ASN A 537 -27.69 41.67 8.93
C ASN A 537 -26.70 41.90 7.78
N ILE A 538 -25.69 41.03 7.64
CA ILE A 538 -24.80 41.05 6.46
C ILE A 538 -25.33 40.09 5.40
N TRP A 539 -25.87 40.64 4.32
CA TRP A 539 -26.46 39.87 3.23
C TRP A 539 -25.46 39.47 2.16
N SER A 540 -24.38 40.24 1.99
CA SER A 540 -23.36 39.96 0.99
C SER A 540 -21.95 40.29 1.45
N VAL A 541 -21.02 39.39 1.14
CA VAL A 541 -19.58 39.58 1.32
C VAL A 541 -18.88 39.18 0.02
N ALA A 542 -17.95 40.00 -0.45
CA ALA A 542 -17.16 39.73 -1.65
C ALA A 542 -15.69 40.12 -1.47
N PHE A 543 -14.77 39.33 -2.04
CA PHE A 543 -13.36 39.68 -2.14
C PHE A 543 -13.08 40.46 -3.42
N SER A 544 -12.13 41.39 -3.37
CA SER A 544 -11.52 41.93 -4.58
C SER A 544 -10.70 40.84 -5.31
N PRO A 545 -10.54 40.92 -6.64
CA PRO A 545 -9.80 39.91 -7.43
C PRO A 545 -8.32 39.75 -7.02
N ASP A 546 -7.70 40.79 -6.49
CA ASP A 546 -6.34 40.74 -5.93
C ASP A 546 -6.29 40.12 -4.51
N GLY A 547 -7.44 39.85 -3.90
CA GLY A 547 -7.57 39.29 -2.55
C GLY A 547 -7.23 40.25 -1.42
N THR A 548 -7.01 41.55 -1.70
CA THR A 548 -6.53 42.53 -0.70
C THR A 548 -7.66 43.25 0.04
N LYS A 549 -8.86 43.30 -0.55
CA LYS A 549 -10.04 44.00 -0.01
C LYS A 549 -11.24 43.06 0.13
N ILE A 550 -12.12 43.41 1.06
CA ILE A 550 -13.40 42.75 1.33
C ILE A 550 -14.49 43.81 1.28
N ALA A 551 -15.57 43.59 0.54
CA ALA A 551 -16.76 44.43 0.57
C ALA A 551 -17.87 43.74 1.35
N THR A 552 -18.57 44.48 2.22
CA THR A 552 -19.71 43.99 3.02
C THR A 552 -20.94 44.86 2.77
N GLY A 553 -22.11 44.24 2.66
CA GLY A 553 -23.40 44.91 2.46
C GLY A 553 -24.44 44.37 3.41
N GLY A 554 -25.23 45.26 4.01
CA GLY A 554 -26.20 44.91 5.03
C GLY A 554 -27.49 45.73 5.02
N ASP A 555 -28.28 45.61 6.08
CA ASP A 555 -29.58 46.26 6.26
C ASP A 555 -29.51 47.80 6.27
N ASP A 556 -28.38 48.37 6.68
CA ASP A 556 -28.18 49.83 6.75
C ASP A 556 -28.13 50.52 5.38
N GLY A 557 -28.13 49.74 4.29
CA GLY A 557 -28.14 50.27 2.92
C GLY A 557 -26.77 50.75 2.43
N ASN A 558 -25.73 50.61 3.24
CA ASN A 558 -24.37 51.01 2.87
C ASN A 558 -23.56 49.78 2.44
N THR A 559 -22.53 50.02 1.62
CA THR A 559 -21.49 49.01 1.36
C THR A 559 -20.20 49.48 2.01
N LYS A 560 -19.57 48.64 2.81
CA LYS A 560 -18.31 48.97 3.49
C LYS A 560 -17.17 48.17 2.86
N LEU A 561 -16.08 48.85 2.55
CA LEU A 561 -14.88 48.28 1.95
C LEU A 561 -13.78 48.22 3.00
N TRP A 562 -13.26 47.03 3.22
CA TRP A 562 -12.26 46.69 4.23
C TRP A 562 -10.99 46.19 3.56
N ASN A 563 -9.84 46.34 4.20
CA ASN A 563 -8.67 45.54 3.83
C ASN A 563 -8.67 44.19 4.57
N ILE A 564 -7.77 43.29 4.18
CA ILE A 564 -7.62 41.96 4.79
C ILE A 564 -7.25 42.01 6.29
N ASP A 565 -6.63 43.10 6.76
CA ASP A 565 -6.27 43.31 8.17
C ASP A 565 -7.46 43.69 9.05
N GLY A 566 -8.60 43.99 8.42
CA GLY A 566 -9.87 44.37 9.03
C GLY A 566 -10.05 45.87 9.27
N ILE A 567 -9.29 46.70 8.58
CA ILE A 567 -9.40 48.16 8.61
C ILE A 567 -10.44 48.58 7.57
N LEU A 568 -11.41 49.40 8.00
CA LEU A 568 -12.37 50.04 7.10
C LEU A 568 -11.63 51.07 6.23
N LEU A 569 -11.64 50.86 4.92
CA LEU A 569 -11.04 51.75 3.92
C LEU A 569 -12.04 52.81 3.45
N LYS A 570 -13.29 52.39 3.17
CA LYS A 570 -14.31 53.27 2.62
C LYS A 570 -15.71 52.80 2.95
N GLU A 571 -16.62 53.77 3.06
CA GLU A 571 -18.07 53.56 3.10
C GLU A 571 -18.68 54.11 1.80
N LEU A 572 -19.44 53.28 1.09
CA LEU A 572 -20.12 53.61 -0.16
C LEU A 572 -21.56 54.03 0.18
N GLU A 573 -21.76 55.33 0.41
CA GLU A 573 -23.04 55.90 0.84
C GLU A 573 -23.93 56.21 -0.37
N GLY A 574 -25.02 55.46 -0.52
CA GLY A 574 -25.88 55.53 -1.71
C GLY A 574 -27.36 55.72 -1.47
N ASN A 575 -27.79 55.89 -0.21
CA ASN A 575 -29.20 55.89 0.21
C ASN A 575 -29.97 54.68 -0.36
N GLN A 576 -29.39 53.47 -0.28
CA GLN A 576 -30.12 52.25 -0.62
C GLN A 576 -30.95 51.83 0.61
N SER A 577 -32.11 51.20 0.41
CA SER A 577 -32.60 50.23 1.39
C SER A 577 -31.65 48.99 1.33
N GLY A 578 -31.75 48.02 2.24
CA GLY A 578 -30.75 46.96 2.45
C GLY A 578 -30.02 46.43 1.19
N VAL A 579 -28.70 46.25 1.29
CA VAL A 579 -27.83 45.78 0.19
C VAL A 579 -27.78 44.26 0.18
N TRP A 580 -28.39 43.63 -0.81
CA TRP A 580 -28.55 42.16 -0.87
C TRP A 580 -27.38 41.45 -1.55
N SER A 581 -26.69 42.10 -2.49
CA SER A 581 -25.61 41.47 -3.25
C SER A 581 -24.55 42.47 -3.68
N ILE A 582 -23.29 42.05 -3.60
CA ILE A 582 -22.11 42.81 -4.00
C ILE A 582 -21.27 41.94 -4.93
N ALA A 583 -20.73 42.55 -5.99
CA ALA A 583 -19.73 41.92 -6.86
C ALA A 583 -18.64 42.92 -7.22
N PHE A 584 -17.38 42.46 -7.30
CA PHE A 584 -16.29 43.19 -7.94
C PHE A 584 -16.21 42.85 -9.43
N ASN A 585 -15.77 43.81 -10.24
CA ASN A 585 -15.35 43.51 -11.60
C ASN A 585 -13.98 42.80 -11.61
N SER A 586 -13.55 42.29 -12.77
CA SER A 586 -12.37 41.43 -12.88
C SER A 586 -11.03 42.13 -12.60
N ASP A 587 -10.94 43.45 -12.78
CA ASP A 587 -9.75 44.24 -12.44
C ASP A 587 -9.78 44.80 -11.00
N GLY A 588 -10.91 44.64 -10.29
CA GLY A 588 -11.09 45.09 -8.92
C GLY A 588 -11.25 46.60 -8.73
N THR A 589 -11.43 47.36 -9.81
CA THR A 589 -11.59 48.82 -9.76
C THR A 589 -13.03 49.27 -9.53
N GLU A 590 -14.00 48.41 -9.82
CA GLU A 590 -15.44 48.70 -9.70
C GLU A 590 -16.17 47.67 -8.84
N ILE A 591 -17.23 48.15 -8.19
CA ILE A 591 -18.13 47.37 -7.33
C ILE A 591 -19.56 47.59 -7.82
N ALA A 592 -20.31 46.50 -8.03
CA ALA A 592 -21.74 46.52 -8.29
C ALA A 592 -22.49 46.14 -7.01
N THR A 593 -23.53 46.91 -6.67
CA THR A 593 -24.41 46.62 -5.53
C THR A 593 -25.86 46.49 -5.99
N GLY A 594 -26.54 45.43 -5.54
CA GLY A 594 -27.98 45.22 -5.73
C GLY A 594 -28.74 45.56 -4.45
N GLY A 595 -29.73 46.44 -4.55
CA GLY A 595 -30.45 46.99 -3.41
C GLY A 595 -31.93 46.62 -3.34
N ASP A 596 -32.48 46.76 -2.13
CA ASP A 596 -33.91 46.67 -1.84
C ASP A 596 -34.73 47.83 -2.48
N ASP A 597 -34.06 48.92 -2.85
CA ASP A 597 -34.63 50.04 -3.62
C ASP A 597 -34.89 49.71 -5.11
N GLY A 598 -34.55 48.49 -5.53
CA GLY A 598 -34.70 47.99 -6.90
C GLY A 598 -33.69 48.52 -7.90
N SER A 599 -32.58 49.10 -7.42
CA SER A 599 -31.49 49.57 -8.26
C SER A 599 -30.26 48.64 -8.23
N VAL A 600 -29.50 48.68 -9.33
CA VAL A 600 -28.11 48.23 -9.37
C VAL A 600 -27.23 49.48 -9.42
N LYS A 601 -26.33 49.65 -8.45
CA LYS A 601 -25.40 50.79 -8.41
C LYS A 601 -23.99 50.34 -8.69
N LEU A 602 -23.29 51.12 -9.52
CA LEU A 602 -21.87 50.91 -9.83
C LEU A 602 -21.03 51.97 -9.15
N TRP A 603 -19.99 51.52 -8.47
CA TRP A 603 -19.09 52.32 -7.67
C TRP A 603 -17.67 52.07 -8.13
N ASN A 604 -16.79 53.06 -7.97
CA ASN A 604 -15.36 52.77 -7.93
C ASN A 604 -14.92 52.47 -6.49
N THR A 605 -13.72 51.90 -6.33
CA THR A 605 -13.20 51.57 -4.99
C THR A 605 -12.86 52.78 -4.12
N ASP A 606 -12.86 54.00 -4.67
CA ASP A 606 -12.61 55.24 -3.93
C ASP A 606 -13.88 55.80 -3.25
N GLY A 607 -15.04 55.24 -3.58
CA GLY A 607 -16.33 55.61 -2.97
C GLY A 607 -17.30 56.33 -3.88
N TYR A 608 -16.93 56.60 -5.13
CA TYR A 608 -17.76 57.40 -6.02
C TYR A 608 -18.77 56.54 -6.75
N LEU A 609 -20.04 56.97 -6.71
CA LEU A 609 -21.10 56.40 -7.52
C LEU A 609 -20.88 56.76 -8.99
N LEU A 610 -20.60 55.75 -9.81
CA LEU A 610 -20.40 55.88 -11.25
C LEU A 610 -21.74 55.85 -12.00
N LYS A 611 -22.63 54.93 -11.63
CA LYS A 611 -23.93 54.71 -12.29
C LYS A 611 -24.99 54.23 -11.30
N ASN A 612 -26.24 54.59 -11.57
CA ASN A 612 -27.42 54.08 -10.89
C ASN A 612 -28.39 53.50 -11.93
N LEU A 613 -28.42 52.18 -12.04
CA LEU A 613 -29.24 51.43 -13.00
C LEU A 613 -30.57 51.09 -12.33
N LYS A 614 -31.61 51.84 -12.65
CA LYS A 614 -32.95 51.56 -12.14
C LYS A 614 -33.51 50.32 -12.84
N SER A 615 -33.79 49.28 -12.07
CA SER A 615 -34.41 48.06 -12.58
C SER A 615 -35.91 48.08 -12.33
N ASP A 616 -36.68 47.51 -13.26
CA ASP A 616 -38.11 47.23 -13.04
C ASP A 616 -38.32 45.85 -12.38
N GLN A 617 -37.29 45.29 -11.71
CA GLN A 617 -37.32 43.93 -11.17
C GLN A 617 -37.90 43.84 -9.75
N GLY A 618 -38.29 44.98 -9.15
CA GLY A 618 -38.50 45.07 -7.70
C GLY A 618 -37.15 44.98 -6.97
N VAL A 619 -37.12 44.37 -5.79
CA VAL A 619 -35.89 44.12 -5.02
C VAL A 619 -34.87 43.38 -5.88
N VAL A 620 -33.63 43.87 -5.94
CA VAL A 620 -32.52 43.19 -6.63
C VAL A 620 -31.76 42.33 -5.63
N TRP A 621 -32.00 41.02 -5.67
CA TRP A 621 -31.40 40.06 -4.72
C TRP A 621 -29.96 39.69 -5.06
N THR A 622 -29.59 39.76 -6.34
CA THR A 622 -28.30 39.25 -6.80
C THR A 622 -27.75 40.05 -7.97
N VAL A 623 -26.44 40.32 -7.95
CA VAL A 623 -25.69 40.96 -9.04
C VAL A 623 -24.40 40.18 -9.32
N ALA A 624 -23.98 40.13 -10.58
CA ALA A 624 -22.71 39.54 -10.98
C ALA A 624 -22.11 40.30 -12.17
N PHE A 625 -20.79 40.49 -12.13
CA PHE A 625 -20.04 40.95 -13.31
C PHE A 625 -19.73 39.80 -14.23
N HIS A 626 -19.81 40.05 -15.53
CA HIS A 626 -19.21 39.19 -16.53
C HIS A 626 -17.67 39.30 -16.41
N PRO A 627 -16.90 38.20 -16.60
CA PRO A 627 -15.43 38.21 -16.44
C PRO A 627 -14.68 39.21 -17.33
N ASP A 628 -15.23 39.56 -18.50
CA ASP A 628 -14.67 40.60 -19.38
C ASP A 628 -14.87 42.04 -18.88
N GLY A 629 -15.67 42.24 -17.82
CA GLY A 629 -15.99 43.54 -17.22
C GLY A 629 -16.98 44.41 -18.00
N ASN A 630 -17.48 43.99 -19.17
CA ASN A 630 -18.32 44.81 -20.05
C ASN A 630 -19.82 44.65 -19.79
N GLN A 631 -20.22 43.58 -19.09
CA GLN A 631 -21.61 43.27 -18.80
C GLN A 631 -21.84 42.98 -17.33
N ILE A 632 -23.05 43.29 -16.86
CA ILE A 632 -23.54 43.02 -15.51
C ILE A 632 -24.85 42.25 -15.64
N ALA A 633 -25.04 41.22 -14.83
CA ALA A 633 -26.32 40.55 -14.68
C ALA A 633 -26.94 40.87 -13.32
N SER A 634 -28.25 41.11 -13.29
CA SER A 634 -29.02 41.31 -12.06
C SER A 634 -30.28 40.44 -12.01
N GLY A 635 -30.52 39.81 -10.87
CA GLY A 635 -31.72 39.02 -10.60
C GLY A 635 -32.58 39.69 -9.52
N GLY A 636 -33.89 39.79 -9.76
CA GLY A 636 -34.80 40.46 -8.84
C GLY A 636 -36.07 39.68 -8.48
N SER A 637 -36.92 40.31 -7.66
CA SER A 637 -38.12 39.69 -7.09
C SER A 637 -39.20 39.36 -8.13
N ASP A 638 -39.19 40.01 -9.30
CA ASP A 638 -40.08 39.69 -10.43
C ASP A 638 -39.75 38.38 -11.16
N GLY A 639 -38.65 37.71 -10.76
CA GLY A 639 -38.18 36.43 -11.33
C GLY A 639 -37.45 36.55 -12.67
N SER A 640 -37.10 37.77 -13.08
CA SER A 640 -36.32 38.02 -14.30
C SER A 640 -34.82 38.18 -14.01
N ILE A 641 -34.02 38.03 -15.06
CA ILE A 641 -32.60 38.39 -15.10
C ILE A 641 -32.44 39.55 -16.10
N ASN A 642 -31.88 40.67 -15.67
CA ASN A 642 -31.54 41.77 -16.55
C ASN A 642 -30.03 41.72 -16.87
N LEU A 643 -29.69 41.84 -18.15
CA LEU A 643 -28.31 41.98 -18.64
C LEU A 643 -28.08 43.43 -19.05
N TRP A 644 -27.08 44.06 -18.43
CA TRP A 644 -26.74 45.46 -18.62
C TRP A 644 -25.37 45.57 -19.27
N ASN A 645 -25.22 46.52 -20.20
CA ASN A 645 -23.91 46.97 -20.61
C ASN A 645 -23.32 47.91 -19.55
N ARG A 646 -21.99 48.06 -19.58
CA ARG A 646 -21.26 48.97 -18.67
C ARG A 646 -21.67 50.44 -18.78
N ASP A 647 -22.23 50.88 -19.92
CA ASP A 647 -22.76 52.24 -20.08
C ASP A 647 -24.06 52.50 -19.30
N GLY A 648 -24.69 51.43 -18.81
CA GLY A 648 -25.94 51.40 -18.06
C GLY A 648 -27.18 51.08 -18.89
N SER A 649 -27.02 50.80 -20.19
CA SER A 649 -28.13 50.36 -21.05
C SER A 649 -28.53 48.91 -20.74
N LEU A 650 -29.84 48.67 -20.68
CA LEU A 650 -30.39 47.31 -20.55
C LEU A 650 -30.32 46.62 -21.92
N THR A 651 -29.46 45.61 -22.05
CA THR A 651 -29.26 44.87 -23.29
C THR A 651 -30.34 43.81 -23.48
N ARG A 652 -30.71 43.09 -22.41
CA ARG A 652 -31.69 42.01 -22.49
C ARG A 652 -32.36 41.75 -21.14
N LYS A 653 -33.65 41.39 -21.16
CA LYS A 653 -34.40 40.87 -20.00
C LYS A 653 -34.74 39.40 -20.25
N LEU A 654 -34.16 38.51 -19.47
CA LEU A 654 -34.41 37.06 -19.50
C LEU A 654 -35.54 36.76 -18.52
N LYS A 655 -36.52 35.98 -18.95
CA LYS A 655 -37.56 35.43 -18.08
C LYS A 655 -37.52 33.92 -18.19
N ASN A 656 -37.58 33.25 -17.05
CA ASN A 656 -37.80 31.81 -17.04
C ASN A 656 -39.23 31.50 -17.50
N ASN A 657 -39.45 30.29 -18.01
CA ASN A 657 -40.77 29.81 -18.44
C ASN A 657 -41.59 29.22 -17.29
N TYR A 658 -41.21 29.48 -16.03
CA TYR A 658 -41.92 28.91 -14.90
C TYR A 658 -43.26 29.61 -14.71
N THR A 659 -44.29 28.82 -14.44
CA THR A 659 -45.66 29.29 -14.19
C THR A 659 -45.78 30.09 -12.88
N GLU A 660 -44.83 29.91 -11.97
CA GLU A 660 -44.77 30.58 -10.67
C GLU A 660 -43.76 31.73 -10.72
N ARG A 661 -44.21 32.94 -10.34
CA ARG A 661 -43.32 34.09 -10.16
C ARG A 661 -42.53 33.93 -8.86
N SER A 662 -41.33 33.38 -8.95
CA SER A 662 -40.37 33.32 -7.84
C SER A 662 -39.12 34.12 -8.18
N GLY A 663 -38.65 34.93 -7.23
CA GLY A 663 -37.49 35.83 -7.42
C GLY A 663 -36.19 35.07 -7.69
N ILE A 664 -35.29 35.67 -8.47
CA ILE A 664 -33.95 35.14 -8.72
C ILE A 664 -33.06 35.50 -7.52
N ILE A 665 -32.63 34.49 -6.75
CA ILE A 665 -31.90 34.68 -5.48
C ILE A 665 -30.38 34.65 -5.70
N SER A 666 -29.90 33.94 -6.72
CA SER A 666 -28.48 33.79 -6.98
C SER A 666 -28.21 33.72 -8.48
N ILE A 667 -27.22 34.50 -8.93
CA ILE A 667 -26.74 34.49 -10.30
C ILE A 667 -25.21 34.45 -10.32
N THR A 668 -24.65 33.72 -11.28
CA THR A 668 -23.21 33.64 -11.46
C THR A 668 -22.85 33.46 -12.93
N PHE A 669 -21.75 34.07 -13.37
CA PHE A 669 -21.16 33.80 -14.67
C PHE A 669 -20.14 32.67 -14.56
N SER A 670 -20.02 31.89 -15.63
CA SER A 670 -18.90 30.99 -15.79
C SER A 670 -17.59 31.79 -15.88
N HIS A 671 -16.46 31.21 -15.45
CA HIS A 671 -15.16 31.90 -15.43
C HIS A 671 -14.67 32.36 -16.81
N ASP A 672 -15.03 31.64 -17.90
CA ASP A 672 -14.78 32.06 -19.29
C ASP A 672 -15.81 33.07 -19.82
N GLY A 673 -16.85 33.40 -19.04
CA GLY A 673 -17.94 34.28 -19.42
C GLY A 673 -18.91 33.70 -20.45
N SER A 674 -18.82 32.41 -20.81
CA SER A 674 -19.69 31.85 -21.85
C SER A 674 -21.10 31.48 -21.38
N HIS A 675 -21.31 31.32 -20.07
CA HIS A 675 -22.57 30.86 -19.47
C HIS A 675 -22.99 31.69 -18.26
N ILE A 676 -24.29 31.65 -17.98
CA ILE A 676 -24.92 32.20 -16.78
C ILE A 676 -25.69 31.07 -16.11
N ALA A 677 -25.49 30.89 -14.80
CA ALA A 677 -26.32 30.01 -13.99
C ALA A 677 -27.13 30.85 -13.02
N SER A 678 -28.42 30.54 -12.89
CA SER A 678 -29.36 31.28 -12.05
C SER A 678 -30.18 30.33 -11.19
N GLY A 679 -30.40 30.66 -9.92
CA GLY A 679 -31.30 29.97 -9.00
C GLY A 679 -32.43 30.87 -8.50
N ASN A 680 -33.64 30.33 -8.39
CA ASN A 680 -34.80 31.04 -7.89
C ASN A 680 -35.32 30.50 -6.55
N GLY A 681 -36.11 31.31 -5.85
CA GLY A 681 -36.68 30.96 -4.55
C GLY A 681 -37.67 29.81 -4.54
N SER A 682 -38.01 29.21 -5.68
CA SER A 682 -38.89 28.04 -5.75
C SER A 682 -38.13 26.71 -5.82
N GLY A 683 -36.79 26.72 -5.88
CA GLY A 683 -36.03 25.48 -6.05
C GLY A 683 -35.44 25.27 -7.42
N LYS A 684 -35.80 26.13 -8.36
CA LYS A 684 -35.50 25.92 -9.76
C LYS A 684 -34.25 26.70 -10.13
N SER A 685 -33.33 26.00 -10.77
CA SER A 685 -32.14 26.59 -11.34
C SER A 685 -32.16 26.43 -12.86
N SER A 686 -31.60 27.41 -13.56
CA SER A 686 -31.53 27.44 -15.02
C SER A 686 -30.12 27.80 -15.48
N LEU A 687 -29.76 27.28 -16.63
CA LEU A 687 -28.50 27.54 -17.32
C LEU A 687 -28.79 28.26 -18.64
N TRP A 688 -28.02 29.32 -18.90
CA TRP A 688 -28.12 30.18 -20.06
C TRP A 688 -26.74 30.37 -20.68
N ARG A 689 -26.68 30.71 -21.97
CA ARG A 689 -25.49 31.33 -22.57
C ARG A 689 -25.41 32.78 -22.12
N SER A 690 -24.22 33.36 -22.10
CA SER A 690 -24.03 34.77 -21.72
C SER A 690 -24.73 35.76 -22.65
N ASP A 691 -25.02 35.37 -23.90
CA ASP A 691 -25.85 36.14 -24.83
C ASP A 691 -27.35 36.18 -24.45
N GLY A 692 -27.75 35.43 -23.42
CA GLY A 692 -29.12 35.31 -22.93
C GLY A 692 -29.93 34.15 -23.52
N THR A 693 -29.33 33.29 -24.33
CA THR A 693 -29.99 32.09 -24.86
C THR A 693 -30.21 31.08 -23.74
N PHE A 694 -31.46 30.66 -23.52
CA PHE A 694 -31.79 29.58 -22.59
C PHE A 694 -31.19 28.25 -23.07
N ILE A 695 -30.50 27.55 -22.17
CA ILE A 695 -29.96 26.21 -22.46
C ILE A 695 -30.89 25.15 -21.88
N ARG A 696 -31.05 25.13 -20.55
CA ARG A 696 -31.92 24.17 -19.84
C ARG A 696 -32.11 24.50 -18.37
N ASP A 697 -33.05 23.81 -17.75
CA ASP A 697 -33.22 23.77 -16.30
C ASP A 697 -32.32 22.72 -15.64
N LEU A 698 -31.80 23.04 -14.46
CA LEU A 698 -31.07 22.17 -13.55
C LEU A 698 -32.07 21.61 -12.53
N GLN A 699 -32.75 20.51 -12.85
CA GLN A 699 -33.74 19.88 -11.97
C GLN A 699 -33.45 18.41 -11.73
N ILE A 700 -33.74 17.98 -10.50
CA ILE A 700 -33.80 16.56 -10.11
C ILE A 700 -35.29 16.23 -9.93
N GLN A 701 -35.73 15.11 -10.49
CA GLN A 701 -37.14 14.73 -10.65
C GLN A 701 -37.95 14.68 -9.34
N ASP A 702 -37.29 14.51 -8.19
CA ASP A 702 -37.91 14.31 -6.87
C ASP A 702 -37.61 15.42 -5.83
N SER A 703 -36.96 16.52 -6.23
CA SER A 703 -36.54 17.52 -5.24
C SER A 703 -37.60 18.59 -5.00
N GLN A 704 -38.25 18.54 -3.84
CA GLN A 704 -39.04 19.64 -3.29
C GLN A 704 -38.13 20.53 -2.44
N GLY A 705 -38.12 21.85 -2.67
CA GLY A 705 -37.41 22.81 -1.81
C GLY A 705 -36.74 23.96 -2.55
N GLU A 706 -36.58 25.11 -1.88
CA GLU A 706 -36.09 26.37 -2.46
C GLU A 706 -34.58 26.33 -2.78
N ALA A 707 -34.17 26.87 -3.93
CA ALA A 707 -32.79 26.92 -4.39
C ALA A 707 -32.24 28.29 -3.99
N THR A 708 -31.19 28.30 -3.18
CA THR A 708 -30.74 29.52 -2.52
C THR A 708 -29.40 30.02 -3.00
N SER A 709 -28.56 29.14 -3.52
CA SER A 709 -27.25 29.55 -4.00
C SER A 709 -26.75 28.62 -5.11
N ILE A 710 -26.08 29.20 -6.10
CA ILE A 710 -25.49 28.50 -7.23
C ILE A 710 -24.09 29.05 -7.49
N ALA A 711 -23.14 28.17 -7.79
CA ALA A 711 -21.76 28.54 -8.10
C ALA A 711 -21.18 27.68 -9.22
N PHE A 712 -20.39 28.30 -10.10
CA PHE A 712 -19.54 27.58 -11.05
C PHE A 712 -18.21 27.20 -10.42
N ASN A 713 -17.72 26.02 -10.79
CA ASN A 713 -16.30 25.72 -10.62
C ASN A 713 -15.48 26.62 -11.57
N PRO A 714 -14.40 27.28 -11.11
CA PRO A 714 -13.54 28.10 -11.95
C PRO A 714 -13.03 27.41 -13.23
N ASP A 715 -12.86 26.09 -13.22
CA ASP A 715 -12.41 25.31 -14.38
C ASP A 715 -13.55 24.92 -15.37
N LEU A 716 -14.78 25.35 -15.11
CA LEU A 716 -15.98 25.16 -15.93
C LEU A 716 -16.46 23.72 -16.10
N THR A 717 -15.89 22.79 -15.35
CA THR A 717 -16.29 21.38 -15.45
C THR A 717 -17.56 21.06 -14.66
N GLN A 718 -17.90 21.90 -13.68
CA GLN A 718 -18.93 21.62 -12.69
C GLN A 718 -19.74 22.85 -12.31
N ILE A 719 -21.00 22.60 -11.96
CA ILE A 719 -21.92 23.56 -11.35
C ILE A 719 -22.33 22.98 -10.00
N VAL A 720 -22.41 23.81 -8.97
CA VAL A 720 -22.92 23.40 -7.66
C VAL A 720 -24.16 24.20 -7.36
N THR A 721 -25.23 23.49 -7.05
CA THR A 721 -26.49 24.08 -6.61
C THR A 721 -26.77 23.68 -5.18
N VAL A 722 -27.26 24.63 -4.39
CA VAL A 722 -27.66 24.42 -3.01
C VAL A 722 -29.13 24.72 -2.83
N LYS A 723 -29.81 23.84 -2.10
CA LYS A 723 -31.21 23.99 -1.70
C LYS A 723 -31.32 24.28 -0.21
N ALA A 724 -31.92 25.41 0.15
CA ALA A 724 -31.93 25.84 1.55
C ALA A 724 -32.75 24.95 2.46
N TYR A 725 -33.96 24.55 2.07
CA TYR A 725 -34.87 23.93 3.04
C TYR A 725 -34.58 22.45 3.31
N SER A 726 -33.91 21.77 2.38
CA SER A 726 -33.44 20.39 2.57
C SER A 726 -31.96 20.31 2.96
N GLY A 727 -31.20 21.40 2.79
CA GLY A 727 -29.75 21.38 2.94
C GLY A 727 -29.03 20.61 1.83
N ASP A 728 -29.75 20.15 0.81
CA ASP A 728 -29.19 19.34 -0.27
C ASP A 728 -28.21 20.16 -1.12
N ILE A 729 -27.05 19.57 -1.39
CA ILE A 729 -26.06 20.08 -2.33
C ILE A 729 -26.04 19.14 -3.53
N THR A 730 -26.23 19.66 -4.72
CA THR A 730 -26.12 18.89 -5.96
C THR A 730 -24.94 19.37 -6.78
N LEU A 731 -24.09 18.43 -7.19
CA LEU A 731 -23.00 18.65 -8.12
C LEU A 731 -23.44 18.20 -9.51
N TRP A 732 -23.29 19.11 -10.47
CA TRP A 732 -23.66 18.93 -11.86
C TRP A 732 -22.41 19.00 -12.72
N SER A 733 -22.39 18.24 -13.82
CA SER A 733 -21.40 18.45 -14.88
C SER A 733 -21.67 19.77 -15.60
N ARG A 734 -20.72 20.20 -16.42
CA ARG A 734 -20.89 21.32 -17.35
C ARG A 734 -22.14 21.19 -18.23
N ASP A 735 -22.47 19.97 -18.64
CA ASP A 735 -23.64 19.67 -19.49
C ASP A 735 -24.95 19.61 -18.67
N ALA A 736 -24.90 20.04 -17.41
CA ALA A 736 -26.03 20.10 -16.50
C ALA A 736 -26.64 18.71 -16.27
N ILE A 737 -25.77 17.70 -16.17
CA ILE A 737 -26.13 16.34 -15.76
C ILE A 737 -25.73 16.22 -14.28
N PRO A 738 -26.67 15.94 -13.36
CA PRO A 738 -26.34 15.73 -11.96
C PRO A 738 -25.52 14.44 -11.85
N PHE A 739 -24.35 14.50 -11.22
CA PHE A 739 -23.50 13.31 -11.00
C PHE A 739 -23.29 13.00 -9.53
N LYS A 740 -23.61 13.93 -8.62
CA LYS A 740 -23.53 13.69 -7.18
C LYS A 740 -24.52 14.54 -6.39
N GLU A 741 -25.17 13.92 -5.41
CA GLU A 741 -26.00 14.60 -4.41
C GLU A 741 -25.41 14.38 -3.03
N LEU A 742 -25.21 15.46 -2.29
CA LEU A 742 -24.78 15.46 -0.90
C LEU A 742 -26.00 15.86 -0.08
N ARG A 743 -26.65 14.87 0.51
CA ARG A 743 -27.75 15.07 1.43
C ARG A 743 -27.31 14.61 2.81
N GLY A 744 -27.70 15.34 3.85
CA GLY A 744 -27.63 14.85 5.23
C GLY A 744 -28.90 14.11 5.63
N ASN A 745 -28.86 13.43 6.78
CA ASN A 745 -30.07 12.95 7.44
C ASN A 745 -30.97 14.15 7.80
N GLN A 746 -32.26 14.08 7.48
CA GLN A 746 -33.19 15.21 7.60
C GLN A 746 -33.79 15.31 9.03
N SER A 747 -33.59 14.26 9.83
CA SER A 747 -34.08 14.15 11.20
C SER A 747 -33.06 13.46 12.11
N ASN A 748 -33.42 13.21 13.36
CA ASN A 748 -32.56 12.44 14.26
C ASN A 748 -32.43 11.01 13.75
N VAL A 749 -31.20 10.49 13.73
CA VAL A 749 -30.95 9.11 13.33
C VAL A 749 -31.45 8.17 14.43
N GLY A 750 -32.39 7.29 14.10
CA GLY A 750 -32.99 6.33 15.02
C GLY A 750 -32.24 5.00 15.12
N SER A 751 -31.64 4.55 14.02
CA SER A 751 -30.89 3.29 13.95
C SER A 751 -29.84 3.34 12.83
N VAL A 752 -28.79 2.52 12.95
CA VAL A 752 -27.69 2.41 11.97
C VAL A 752 -27.29 0.96 11.79
N ALA A 753 -26.98 0.58 10.55
CA ALA A 753 -26.50 -0.75 10.20
C ALA A 753 -25.35 -0.66 9.20
N PHE A 754 -24.32 -1.49 9.38
CA PHE A 754 -23.28 -1.66 8.37
C PHE A 754 -23.63 -2.83 7.46
N SER A 755 -23.28 -2.72 6.19
CA SER A 755 -23.32 -3.88 5.30
C SER A 755 -22.27 -4.91 5.74
N PRO A 756 -22.51 -6.21 5.52
CA PRO A 756 -21.59 -7.28 5.95
C PRO A 756 -20.17 -7.17 5.37
N ASP A 757 -20.04 -6.56 4.18
CA ASP A 757 -18.76 -6.29 3.51
C ASP A 757 -18.09 -4.96 3.97
N GLY A 758 -18.77 -4.17 4.79
CA GLY A 758 -18.30 -2.88 5.31
C GLY A 758 -18.24 -1.75 4.28
N THR A 759 -18.76 -1.94 3.07
CA THR A 759 -18.71 -0.94 1.99
C THR A 759 -19.82 0.09 2.07
N SER A 760 -20.90 -0.22 2.80
CA SER A 760 -22.11 0.59 2.89
C SER A 760 -22.63 0.69 4.32
N ILE A 761 -23.38 1.77 4.59
CA ILE A 761 -24.01 2.06 5.87
C ILE A 761 -25.47 2.39 5.58
N ALA A 762 -26.42 1.80 6.30
CA ALA A 762 -27.80 2.23 6.28
C ALA A 762 -28.11 2.99 7.58
N THR A 763 -28.78 4.12 7.48
CA THR A 763 -29.30 4.89 8.61
C THR A 763 -30.80 5.03 8.50
N SER A 764 -31.51 5.07 9.63
CA SER A 764 -32.91 5.46 9.66
C SER A 764 -33.08 6.81 10.33
N ASP A 765 -33.98 7.63 9.82
CA ASP A 765 -34.35 8.91 10.40
C ASP A 765 -35.66 8.78 11.19
N SER A 766 -35.85 9.62 12.21
CA SER A 766 -37.09 9.66 13.00
C SER A 766 -38.33 10.06 12.19
N ASP A 767 -38.15 10.56 10.96
CA ASP A 767 -39.23 10.83 10.01
C ASP A 767 -39.62 9.60 9.16
N GLY A 768 -39.03 8.44 9.47
CA GLY A 768 -39.26 7.17 8.77
C GLY A 768 -38.46 7.03 7.47
N SER A 769 -37.49 7.91 7.17
CA SER A 769 -36.57 7.70 6.04
C SER A 769 -35.54 6.62 6.35
N ILE A 770 -35.10 5.92 5.32
CA ILE A 770 -33.92 5.06 5.33
C ILE A 770 -32.96 5.61 4.28
N ASN A 771 -31.73 5.87 4.69
CA ASN A 771 -30.66 6.40 3.86
C ASN A 771 -29.52 5.38 3.80
N LEU A 772 -29.19 4.96 2.58
CA LEU A 772 -28.07 4.08 2.28
C LEU A 772 -26.89 4.92 1.82
N TRP A 773 -25.75 4.76 2.48
CA TRP A 773 -24.50 5.49 2.28
C TRP A 773 -23.41 4.52 1.86
N ASN A 774 -22.42 4.99 1.11
CA ASN A 774 -21.17 4.26 0.97
C ASN A 774 -20.20 4.57 2.14
N SER A 775 -19.11 3.82 2.21
CA SER A 775 -18.04 3.99 3.22
C SER A 775 -17.38 5.37 3.23
N ASN A 776 -17.59 6.19 2.19
CA ASN A 776 -17.07 7.55 2.06
C ASN A 776 -18.09 8.62 2.46
N GLY A 777 -19.24 8.23 3.02
CA GLY A 777 -20.26 9.15 3.53
C GLY A 777 -21.13 9.78 2.44
N VAL A 778 -21.13 9.20 1.23
CA VAL A 778 -21.97 9.65 0.11
C VAL A 778 -23.28 8.87 0.14
N LEU A 779 -24.40 9.58 0.04
CA LEU A 779 -25.72 8.96 -0.09
C LEU A 779 -25.80 8.19 -1.42
N ILE A 780 -25.98 6.88 -1.34
CA ILE A 780 -26.30 6.01 -2.48
C ILE A 780 -27.79 6.14 -2.80
N LYS A 781 -28.65 6.04 -1.78
CA LYS A 781 -30.11 6.07 -1.97
C LYS A 781 -30.85 6.44 -0.67
N GLY A 782 -31.83 7.33 -0.78
CA GLY A 782 -32.84 7.56 0.27
C GLY A 782 -34.20 6.98 -0.14
N PHE A 783 -34.93 6.39 0.79
CA PHE A 783 -36.29 5.89 0.60
C PHE A 783 -37.11 5.95 1.90
N LYS A 784 -38.44 5.82 1.81
CA LYS A 784 -39.35 5.90 2.96
C LYS A 784 -39.77 4.52 3.44
N ASN A 785 -39.88 4.37 4.77
CA ASN A 785 -40.39 3.17 5.44
C ASN A 785 -41.84 2.87 5.05
N SER A 786 -42.69 3.89 4.99
CA SER A 786 -44.11 3.77 4.65
C SER A 786 -44.44 4.54 3.36
N GLN A 787 -45.25 3.92 2.51
CA GLN A 787 -45.84 4.59 1.34
C GLN A 787 -47.21 5.14 1.77
N GLY A 788 -47.28 6.39 2.24
CA GLY A 788 -48.58 6.99 2.60
C GLY A 788 -48.60 8.12 3.62
N GLY A 789 -47.48 8.76 3.94
CA GLY A 789 -47.45 9.92 4.86
C GLY A 789 -47.64 9.58 6.34
N ASP A 790 -47.99 8.34 6.68
CA ASP A 790 -48.07 7.85 8.06
C ASP A 790 -46.66 7.67 8.62
N ARG A 791 -46.26 8.52 9.57
CA ARG A 791 -44.93 8.51 10.18
C ARG A 791 -44.83 7.31 11.14
N SER A 792 -44.08 6.28 10.76
CA SER A 792 -43.66 5.21 11.69
C SER A 792 -42.17 5.30 11.96
N ILE A 793 -41.81 5.21 13.25
CA ILE A 793 -40.44 5.37 13.70
C ILE A 793 -39.74 4.02 13.59
N ILE A 794 -38.67 3.98 12.81
CA ILE A 794 -37.85 2.77 12.71
C ILE A 794 -37.10 2.58 14.03
N ARG A 795 -37.28 1.40 14.64
CA ARG A 795 -36.61 1.00 15.87
C ARG A 795 -35.33 0.22 15.60
N ASN A 796 -35.38 -0.69 14.63
CA ASN A 796 -34.25 -1.51 14.24
C ASN A 796 -34.05 -1.46 12.73
N LEU A 797 -32.80 -1.41 12.33
CA LEU A 797 -32.37 -1.45 10.94
C LEU A 797 -31.21 -2.46 10.87
N VAL A 798 -31.28 -3.42 9.95
CA VAL A 798 -30.21 -4.41 9.76
C VAL A 798 -30.05 -4.77 8.29
N PHE A 799 -28.84 -5.18 7.91
CA PHE A 799 -28.61 -5.85 6.63
C PHE A 799 -28.82 -7.35 6.73
N SER A 800 -29.22 -7.96 5.61
CA SER A 800 -29.13 -9.40 5.44
C SER A 800 -27.67 -9.87 5.39
N PRO A 801 -27.36 -11.13 5.75
CA PRO A 801 -25.98 -11.64 5.78
C PRO A 801 -25.24 -11.56 4.45
N GLU A 802 -25.95 -11.69 3.34
CA GLU A 802 -25.38 -11.53 2.00
C GLU A 802 -25.26 -10.06 1.53
N GLY A 803 -25.78 -9.10 2.32
CA GLY A 803 -25.65 -7.67 2.07
C GLY A 803 -26.55 -7.09 0.97
N THR A 804 -27.42 -7.89 0.36
CA THR A 804 -28.27 -7.45 -0.77
C THR A 804 -29.62 -6.86 -0.33
N ARG A 805 -29.98 -7.02 0.95
CA ARG A 805 -31.27 -6.58 1.49
C ARG A 805 -31.10 -5.83 2.80
N ILE A 806 -32.07 -4.97 3.08
CA ILE A 806 -32.21 -4.20 4.31
C ILE A 806 -33.55 -4.59 4.94
N ALA A 807 -33.55 -4.88 6.23
CA ALA A 807 -34.77 -5.10 7.00
C ALA A 807 -34.90 -4.03 8.08
N ALA A 808 -36.12 -3.57 8.30
CA ALA A 808 -36.42 -2.62 9.37
C ALA A 808 -37.69 -3.01 10.11
N SER A 809 -37.70 -2.80 11.42
CA SER A 809 -38.90 -2.87 12.24
C SER A 809 -39.29 -1.49 12.72
N ASP A 810 -40.58 -1.17 12.67
CA ASP A 810 -41.12 0.08 13.19
C ASP A 810 -41.82 -0.07 14.56
N ASP A 811 -42.11 1.06 15.18
CA ASP A 811 -42.80 1.18 16.46
C ASP A 811 -44.25 0.66 16.45
N LYS A 812 -44.81 0.36 15.27
CA LYS A 812 -46.14 -0.25 15.10
C LYS A 812 -46.07 -1.78 14.96
N GLY A 813 -44.87 -2.37 15.10
CA GLY A 813 -44.64 -3.80 14.95
C GLY A 813 -44.63 -4.27 13.49
N ILE A 814 -44.56 -3.35 12.52
CA ILE A 814 -44.44 -3.71 11.10
C ILE A 814 -42.97 -3.94 10.78
N ILE A 815 -42.72 -5.05 10.09
CA ILE A 815 -41.41 -5.45 9.62
C ILE A 815 -41.43 -5.40 8.09
N ARG A 816 -40.45 -4.70 7.52
CA ARG A 816 -40.33 -4.52 6.07
C ARG A 816 -38.94 -4.88 5.59
N PHE A 817 -38.88 -5.34 4.34
CA PHE A 817 -37.66 -5.72 3.66
C PHE A 817 -37.56 -4.97 2.34
N TRP A 818 -36.39 -4.42 2.07
CA TRP A 818 -36.06 -3.79 0.80
C TRP A 818 -34.81 -4.45 0.20
N ASN A 819 -34.69 -4.39 -1.12
CA ASN A 819 -33.37 -4.54 -1.73
C ASN A 819 -32.56 -3.25 -1.54
N THR A 820 -31.26 -3.30 -1.81
CA THR A 820 -30.37 -2.12 -1.72
C THR A 820 -30.72 -1.00 -2.71
N SER A 821 -31.56 -1.26 -3.72
CA SER A 821 -32.10 -0.23 -4.61
C SER A 821 -33.28 0.55 -4.01
N GLY A 822 -33.77 0.16 -2.83
CA GLY A 822 -34.90 0.80 -2.13
C GLY A 822 -36.28 0.28 -2.54
N VAL A 823 -36.35 -0.83 -3.28
CA VAL A 823 -37.62 -1.47 -3.65
C VAL A 823 -38.11 -2.33 -2.49
N LEU A 824 -39.34 -2.08 -2.03
CA LEU A 824 -40.00 -2.90 -1.01
C LEU A 824 -40.25 -4.31 -1.56
N LEU A 825 -39.64 -5.31 -0.93
CA LEU A 825 -39.77 -6.71 -1.29
C LEU A 825 -40.91 -7.37 -0.52
N ARG A 826 -41.01 -7.08 0.79
CA ARG A 826 -41.94 -7.75 1.72
C ARG A 826 -42.35 -6.81 2.86
N GLU A 827 -43.55 -7.04 3.37
CA GLU A 827 -44.08 -6.44 4.58
C GLU A 827 -44.88 -7.50 5.36
N PHE A 828 -44.64 -7.59 6.66
CA PHE A 828 -45.47 -8.36 7.58
C PHE A 828 -45.52 -7.69 8.95
N ARG A 829 -46.41 -8.16 9.82
CA ARG A 829 -46.69 -7.51 11.10
C ARG A 829 -46.55 -8.50 12.25
N ASP A 830 -45.88 -8.06 13.31
CA ASP A 830 -45.96 -8.68 14.62
C ASP A 830 -47.09 -8.05 15.45
N ASN A 831 -47.69 -8.83 16.35
CA ASN A 831 -48.82 -8.39 17.16
C ASN A 831 -48.40 -7.41 18.28
N ARG A 832 -47.10 -7.20 18.46
CA ARG A 832 -46.49 -6.36 19.47
C ARG A 832 -45.38 -5.50 18.87
N SER A 833 -44.94 -4.49 19.61
CA SER A 833 -43.83 -3.64 19.20
C SER A 833 -42.54 -4.45 19.19
N VAL A 834 -41.90 -4.55 18.03
CA VAL A 834 -40.62 -5.24 17.86
C VAL A 834 -39.51 -4.35 18.37
N THR A 835 -38.85 -4.79 19.43
CA THR A 835 -37.77 -4.06 20.09
C THR A 835 -36.39 -4.51 19.64
N SER A 836 -36.25 -5.74 19.14
CA SER A 836 -35.00 -6.23 18.56
C SER A 836 -35.22 -7.19 17.40
N PHE A 837 -34.25 -7.27 16.49
CA PHE A 837 -34.36 -7.98 15.22
C PHE A 837 -33.01 -8.58 14.80
N ALA A 838 -32.97 -9.84 14.36
CA ALA A 838 -31.76 -10.48 13.84
C ALA A 838 -32.04 -11.47 12.71
N PHE A 839 -31.14 -11.52 11.71
CA PHE A 839 -31.12 -12.57 10.69
C PHE A 839 -30.35 -13.80 11.18
N SER A 840 -30.78 -14.98 10.74
CA SER A 840 -29.93 -16.18 10.80
C SER A 840 -28.71 -16.03 9.88
N PRO A 841 -27.57 -16.66 10.18
CA PRO A 841 -26.34 -16.51 9.38
C PRO A 841 -26.47 -16.93 7.91
N ASP A 842 -27.38 -17.86 7.62
CA ASP A 842 -27.71 -18.32 6.26
C ASP A 842 -28.74 -17.43 5.54
N GLY A 843 -29.29 -16.42 6.24
CA GLY A 843 -30.27 -15.48 5.73
C GLY A 843 -31.67 -16.05 5.50
N THR A 844 -31.94 -17.31 5.89
CA THR A 844 -33.22 -17.98 5.62
C THR A 844 -34.31 -17.69 6.65
N GLN A 845 -33.89 -17.28 7.86
CA GLN A 845 -34.77 -17.03 9.00
C GLN A 845 -34.49 -15.68 9.64
N VAL A 846 -35.49 -15.22 10.37
CA VAL A 846 -35.47 -13.96 11.11
C VAL A 846 -36.03 -14.19 12.50
N ALA A 847 -35.35 -13.67 13.51
CA ALA A 847 -35.82 -13.66 14.89
C ALA A 847 -36.19 -12.23 15.31
N THR A 848 -37.39 -12.08 15.87
CA THR A 848 -37.84 -10.82 16.48
C THR A 848 -38.02 -11.01 17.98
N GLY A 849 -37.57 -10.02 18.75
CA GLY A 849 -37.87 -9.87 20.16
C GLY A 849 -38.82 -8.70 20.36
N ASP A 850 -39.84 -8.88 21.21
CA ASP A 850 -40.86 -7.85 21.48
C ASP A 850 -40.76 -7.24 22.90
N ASP A 851 -41.57 -6.20 23.11
CA ASP A 851 -41.72 -5.50 24.39
C ASP A 851 -42.35 -6.35 25.51
N GLY A 852 -43.03 -7.43 25.16
CA GLY A 852 -43.64 -8.40 26.06
C GLY A 852 -42.70 -9.52 26.48
N GLY A 853 -41.54 -9.66 25.84
CA GLY A 853 -40.57 -10.71 26.11
C GLY A 853 -40.77 -11.99 25.32
N ASN A 854 -41.48 -11.94 24.19
CA ASN A 854 -41.59 -13.08 23.28
C ASN A 854 -40.51 -13.02 22.20
N ILE A 855 -40.06 -14.21 21.81
CA ILE A 855 -39.22 -14.44 20.65
C ILE A 855 -40.11 -15.04 19.57
N THR A 856 -40.14 -14.43 18.40
CA THR A 856 -40.84 -14.96 17.23
C THR A 856 -39.84 -15.26 16.12
N LEU A 857 -39.87 -16.50 15.63
CA LEU A 857 -39.10 -16.94 14.47
C LEU A 857 -39.96 -16.91 13.23
N TRP A 858 -39.38 -16.38 12.16
CA TRP A 858 -40.02 -16.21 10.87
C TRP A 858 -39.15 -16.82 9.79
N THR A 859 -39.80 -17.35 8.75
CA THR A 859 -39.14 -17.51 7.46
C THR A 859 -38.93 -16.13 6.84
N GLU A 860 -38.00 -16.04 5.90
CA GLU A 860 -37.85 -14.85 5.05
C GLU A 860 -39.16 -14.44 4.34
N ALA A 861 -40.03 -15.40 4.02
CA ALA A 861 -41.32 -15.14 3.39
C ALA A 861 -42.35 -14.47 4.32
N GLY A 862 -42.00 -14.21 5.59
CA GLY A 862 -42.91 -13.65 6.59
C GLY A 862 -43.83 -14.69 7.23
N VAL A 863 -43.60 -15.98 6.99
CA VAL A 863 -44.35 -17.05 7.66
C VAL A 863 -43.78 -17.26 9.06
N ARG A 864 -44.64 -17.14 10.09
CA ARG A 864 -44.29 -17.41 11.49
C ARG A 864 -44.00 -18.90 11.67
N LEU A 865 -42.77 -19.24 12.01
CA LEU A 865 -42.32 -20.60 12.29
C LEU A 865 -42.63 -21.00 13.73
N ARG A 866 -42.34 -20.10 14.67
CA ARG A 866 -42.51 -20.37 16.10
C ARG A 866 -42.60 -19.08 16.89
N GLU A 867 -43.32 -19.13 18.00
CA GLU A 867 -43.37 -18.08 19.01
C GLU A 867 -43.19 -18.72 20.38
N PHE A 868 -42.36 -18.12 21.23
CA PHE A 868 -42.14 -18.59 22.59
C PHE A 868 -41.75 -17.45 23.53
N LYS A 869 -42.14 -17.59 24.79
CA LYS A 869 -41.91 -16.61 25.85
C LYS A 869 -40.51 -16.80 26.44
N ASP A 870 -39.70 -15.74 26.44
CA ASP A 870 -38.39 -15.74 27.08
C ASP A 870 -38.44 -15.26 28.52
N ARG A 871 -39.13 -14.13 28.74
CA ARG A 871 -39.12 -13.42 30.01
C ARG A 871 -40.38 -12.60 30.23
N GLU A 872 -40.60 -12.22 31.48
CA GLU A 872 -41.55 -11.17 31.81
C GLU A 872 -40.90 -9.80 31.63
N GLY A 873 -41.22 -9.14 30.51
CA GLY A 873 -40.73 -7.81 30.16
C GLY A 873 -39.94 -7.78 28.85
N SER A 874 -39.55 -6.58 28.43
CA SER A 874 -39.02 -6.34 27.09
C SER A 874 -37.66 -7.03 26.83
N ILE A 875 -37.57 -7.68 25.67
CA ILE A 875 -36.28 -8.06 25.08
C ILE A 875 -35.66 -6.81 24.47
N GLN A 876 -34.42 -6.47 24.84
CA GLN A 876 -33.70 -5.33 24.29
C GLN A 876 -32.78 -5.75 23.13
N SER A 877 -32.22 -6.97 23.20
CA SER A 877 -31.37 -7.50 22.14
C SER A 877 -31.61 -8.98 21.90
N ILE A 878 -31.58 -9.36 20.61
CA ILE A 878 -31.58 -10.74 20.12
C ILE A 878 -30.42 -10.94 19.13
N ALA A 879 -29.74 -12.07 19.19
CA ALA A 879 -28.66 -12.41 18.26
C ALA A 879 -28.62 -13.91 17.97
N PHE A 880 -28.37 -14.28 16.72
CA PHE A 880 -28.07 -15.67 16.35
C PHE A 880 -26.61 -16.01 16.63
N SER A 881 -26.34 -17.27 16.99
CA SER A 881 -24.98 -17.81 16.97
C SER A 881 -24.46 -17.91 15.53
N PRO A 882 -23.14 -17.88 15.30
CA PRO A 882 -22.56 -17.91 13.94
C PRO A 882 -22.87 -19.17 13.14
N ASP A 883 -23.15 -20.28 13.83
CA ASP A 883 -23.58 -21.55 13.23
C ASP A 883 -25.11 -21.62 13.01
N GLY A 884 -25.87 -20.61 13.44
CA GLY A 884 -27.33 -20.53 13.33
C GLY A 884 -28.09 -21.47 14.27
N ALA A 885 -27.40 -22.25 15.11
CA ALA A 885 -28.03 -23.27 15.94
C ALA A 885 -28.66 -22.71 17.23
N GLN A 886 -28.27 -21.50 17.64
CA GLN A 886 -28.65 -20.89 18.91
C GLN A 886 -29.06 -19.43 18.75
N ILE A 887 -29.85 -18.96 19.72
CA ILE A 887 -30.31 -17.57 19.81
C ILE A 887 -30.03 -17.06 21.21
N ALA A 888 -29.31 -15.94 21.34
CA ALA A 888 -29.12 -15.26 22.61
C ALA A 888 -30.08 -14.08 22.74
N THR A 889 -30.63 -13.87 23.94
CA THR A 889 -31.55 -12.78 24.25
C THR A 889 -31.15 -12.06 25.54
N GLY A 890 -31.33 -10.73 25.58
CA GLY A 890 -30.93 -9.88 26.71
C GLY A 890 -31.91 -8.74 26.92
N GLY A 891 -32.12 -8.32 28.17
CA GLY A 891 -33.17 -7.36 28.50
C GLY A 891 -33.02 -6.74 29.88
N LYS A 892 -34.13 -6.17 30.37
CA LYS A 892 -34.16 -5.35 31.60
C LYS A 892 -33.98 -6.15 32.90
N ASP A 893 -34.07 -7.47 32.83
CA ASP A 893 -33.80 -8.35 33.98
C ASP A 893 -32.30 -8.60 34.19
N GLY A 894 -31.44 -8.04 33.34
CA GLY A 894 -29.99 -8.10 33.51
C GLY A 894 -29.35 -9.43 33.13
N ASN A 895 -30.13 -10.38 32.60
CA ASN A 895 -29.68 -11.73 32.28
C ASN A 895 -29.60 -11.96 30.77
N VAL A 896 -28.74 -12.91 30.38
CA VAL A 896 -28.69 -13.41 28.99
C VAL A 896 -29.19 -14.84 28.96
N ARG A 897 -30.14 -15.14 28.08
CA ARG A 897 -30.63 -16.51 27.85
C ARG A 897 -30.19 -16.97 26.47
N VAL A 898 -29.69 -18.20 26.39
CA VAL A 898 -29.27 -18.85 25.15
C VAL A 898 -30.23 -19.99 24.87
N TRP A 899 -30.86 -19.94 23.70
CA TRP A 899 -31.89 -20.85 23.23
C TRP A 899 -31.32 -21.76 22.16
N GLY A 900 -31.78 -23.00 22.14
CA GLY A 900 -31.62 -23.93 21.03
C GLY A 900 -32.97 -24.19 20.37
N THR A 901 -33.01 -25.16 19.46
CA THR A 901 -34.22 -25.51 18.70
C THR A 901 -35.37 -26.02 19.57
N ASN A 902 -35.14 -26.47 20.81
CA ASN A 902 -36.17 -27.09 21.66
C ASN A 902 -36.46 -26.34 22.97
N GLY A 903 -35.80 -25.21 23.25
CA GLY A 903 -36.00 -24.44 24.48
C GLY A 903 -34.72 -23.73 24.96
N VAL A 904 -34.77 -23.18 26.18
CA VAL A 904 -33.60 -22.56 26.82
C VAL A 904 -32.53 -23.63 27.04
N LEU A 905 -31.36 -23.44 26.45
CA LEU A 905 -30.19 -24.28 26.70
C LEU A 905 -29.45 -23.81 27.95
N LYS A 906 -29.34 -22.50 28.13
CA LYS A 906 -28.54 -21.91 29.21
C LYS A 906 -29.06 -20.53 29.59
N GLU A 907 -29.08 -20.24 30.90
CA GLU A 907 -29.27 -18.90 31.44
C GLU A 907 -27.93 -18.44 32.04
N LEU A 908 -27.40 -17.34 31.52
CA LEU A 908 -26.19 -16.67 32.00
C LEU A 908 -26.61 -15.54 32.94
N ARG A 909 -26.45 -15.77 34.24
CA ARG A 909 -26.73 -14.79 35.30
C ARG A 909 -25.58 -13.80 35.42
N ILE A 910 -25.55 -12.85 34.50
CA ILE A 910 -24.46 -11.87 34.40
C ILE A 910 -24.65 -10.65 35.31
N ASN A 911 -25.81 -10.52 35.95
CA ASN A 911 -26.16 -9.47 36.93
C ASN A 911 -25.73 -8.07 36.47
N GLN A 912 -25.98 -7.73 35.20
CA GLN A 912 -25.96 -6.35 34.73
C GLN A 912 -27.28 -5.68 35.07
N ASP A 913 -27.34 -4.35 35.15
CA ASP A 913 -28.61 -3.66 35.40
C ASP A 913 -29.58 -3.84 34.22
N ILE A 914 -29.12 -3.61 32.99
CA ILE A 914 -29.89 -3.81 31.75
C ILE A 914 -28.93 -4.32 30.68
N VAL A 915 -29.31 -5.36 29.94
CA VAL A 915 -28.57 -5.81 28.75
C VAL A 915 -29.18 -5.17 27.53
N GLU A 916 -28.49 -4.18 26.95
CA GLU A 916 -28.96 -3.39 25.80
C GLU A 916 -28.59 -4.03 24.46
N ASN A 917 -27.37 -4.57 24.34
CA ASN A 917 -26.92 -5.27 23.13
C ASN A 917 -26.24 -6.60 23.47
N ILE A 918 -26.39 -7.59 22.60
CA ILE A 918 -25.70 -8.87 22.62
C ILE A 918 -25.06 -9.13 21.26
N VAL A 919 -23.81 -9.60 21.28
CA VAL A 919 -23.10 -10.03 20.08
C VAL A 919 -22.34 -11.33 20.34
N PHE A 920 -22.38 -12.26 19.40
CA PHE A 920 -21.51 -13.44 19.39
C PHE A 920 -20.18 -13.13 18.72
N SER A 921 -19.10 -13.72 19.24
CA SER A 921 -17.84 -13.82 18.51
C SER A 921 -18.00 -14.72 17.28
N ARG A 922 -17.19 -14.49 16.23
CA ARG A 922 -17.31 -15.22 14.95
C ARG A 922 -17.12 -16.74 15.07
N ASP A 923 -16.30 -17.19 16.02
CA ASP A 923 -16.12 -18.61 16.34
C ASP A 923 -17.19 -19.15 17.31
N GLY A 924 -18.09 -18.29 17.77
CA GLY A 924 -19.16 -18.58 18.71
C GLY A 924 -18.68 -18.93 20.12
N THR A 925 -17.41 -18.71 20.46
CA THR A 925 -16.82 -19.12 21.76
C THR A 925 -17.06 -18.11 22.88
N LYS A 926 -17.35 -16.87 22.51
CA LYS A 926 -17.61 -15.75 23.41
C LYS A 926 -18.88 -15.00 23.05
N ILE A 927 -19.49 -14.41 24.07
CA ILE A 927 -20.62 -13.49 23.98
C ILE A 927 -20.20 -12.17 24.60
N ALA A 928 -20.49 -11.04 23.95
CA ALA A 928 -20.33 -9.72 24.54
C ALA A 928 -21.69 -9.10 24.80
N THR A 929 -21.81 -8.41 25.92
CA THR A 929 -23.02 -7.72 26.35
C THR A 929 -22.71 -6.28 26.70
N SER A 930 -23.59 -5.36 26.31
CA SER A 930 -23.49 -3.94 26.69
C SER A 930 -24.63 -3.52 27.62
N GLY A 931 -24.37 -2.62 28.56
CA GLY A 931 -25.37 -2.05 29.47
C GLY A 931 -24.82 -0.95 30.37
N LEU A 932 -25.57 0.17 30.49
CA LEU A 932 -25.27 1.34 31.33
C LEU A 932 -23.79 1.78 31.26
N GLY A 933 -23.27 1.96 30.05
CA GLY A 933 -21.90 2.42 29.83
C GLY A 933 -20.82 1.36 30.03
N SER A 934 -21.16 0.09 30.25
CA SER A 934 -20.18 -1.01 30.30
C SER A 934 -20.38 -2.03 29.18
N ILE A 935 -19.28 -2.61 28.70
CA ILE A 935 -19.26 -3.82 27.87
C ILE A 935 -18.55 -4.92 28.63
N LYS A 936 -19.19 -6.08 28.74
CA LYS A 936 -18.64 -7.27 29.35
C LYS A 936 -18.52 -8.38 28.31
N ILE A 937 -17.43 -9.14 28.38
CA ILE A 937 -17.21 -10.30 27.53
C ILE A 937 -17.27 -11.55 28.39
N TRP A 938 -17.99 -12.54 27.90
CA TRP A 938 -18.28 -13.79 28.58
C TRP A 938 -17.78 -14.96 27.72
N ASP A 939 -17.20 -15.97 28.37
CA ASP A 939 -16.95 -17.26 27.72
C ASP A 939 -18.23 -18.11 27.68
N ARG A 940 -18.15 -19.29 27.03
CA ARG A 940 -19.28 -20.23 26.94
C ARG A 940 -19.74 -20.75 28.30
N ASP A 941 -18.87 -20.74 29.31
CA ASP A 941 -19.19 -21.24 30.65
C ASP A 941 -19.96 -20.20 31.47
N GLY A 942 -19.92 -18.94 31.05
CA GLY A 942 -20.59 -17.81 31.71
C GLY A 942 -19.64 -17.01 32.60
N ASN A 943 -18.33 -17.24 32.50
CA ASN A 943 -17.34 -16.46 33.23
C ASN A 943 -17.06 -15.17 32.47
N GLN A 944 -16.94 -14.07 33.22
CA GLN A 944 -16.52 -12.80 32.67
C GLN A 944 -15.02 -12.87 32.33
N VAL A 945 -14.67 -12.74 31.05
CA VAL A 945 -13.30 -12.74 30.55
C VAL A 945 -12.82 -11.36 30.09
N GLY A 946 -13.70 -10.35 30.12
CA GLY A 946 -13.34 -8.96 29.82
C GLY A 946 -14.38 -7.96 30.34
N LEU A 947 -13.92 -6.77 30.72
CA LEU A 947 -14.75 -5.63 31.14
C LEU A 947 -14.17 -4.34 30.58
N PHE A 948 -15.03 -3.56 29.94
CA PHE A 948 -14.73 -2.25 29.39
C PHE A 948 -15.77 -1.27 29.92
N SER A 949 -15.34 -0.19 30.56
CA SER A 949 -16.23 0.80 31.17
C SER A 949 -16.05 2.15 30.49
N GLY A 950 -17.16 2.80 30.14
CA GLY A 950 -17.27 4.13 29.54
C GLY A 950 -18.44 4.91 30.15
N SER A 951 -18.73 6.11 29.62
CA SER A 951 -19.72 7.02 30.20
C SER A 951 -21.11 6.97 29.54
N SER A 952 -21.27 6.33 28.37
CA SER A 952 -22.54 6.35 27.60
C SER A 952 -22.69 5.10 26.70
N PRO A 953 -23.80 4.93 25.93
CA PRO A 953 -24.07 3.70 25.17
C PRO A 953 -22.92 3.30 24.26
N SER A 954 -22.73 2.00 24.11
CA SER A 954 -21.53 1.41 23.55
C SER A 954 -21.86 0.33 22.53
N ALA A 955 -21.03 0.22 21.49
CA ALA A 955 -21.25 -0.71 20.38
C ALA A 955 -20.15 -1.77 20.32
N ILE A 956 -20.50 -2.95 19.83
CA ILE A 956 -19.58 -4.09 19.70
C ILE A 956 -19.64 -4.54 18.23
N SER A 957 -18.48 -4.76 17.60
CA SER A 957 -18.46 -5.30 16.25
C SER A 957 -19.01 -6.73 16.21
N SER A 958 -19.63 -7.10 15.10
CA SER A 958 -20.23 -8.44 14.91
C SER A 958 -19.22 -9.59 15.00
N ASP A 959 -17.93 -9.33 14.84
CA ASP A 959 -16.85 -10.30 15.02
C ASP A 959 -16.19 -10.26 16.41
N LEU A 960 -16.66 -9.35 17.28
CA LEU A 960 -16.18 -9.14 18.65
C LEU A 960 -14.70 -8.74 18.73
N LYS A 961 -14.14 -8.20 17.65
CA LYS A 961 -12.77 -7.67 17.63
C LYS A 961 -12.68 -6.22 18.04
N MET A 962 -13.75 -5.44 17.86
CA MET A 962 -13.78 -4.01 18.13
C MET A 962 -14.91 -3.69 19.11
N ILE A 963 -14.62 -2.82 20.06
CA ILE A 963 -15.56 -2.25 21.02
C ILE A 963 -15.48 -0.73 20.88
N ALA A 964 -16.62 -0.09 20.70
CA ALA A 964 -16.74 1.36 20.72
C ALA A 964 -17.37 1.80 22.04
N LEU A 965 -16.65 2.61 22.83
CA LEU A 965 -17.15 3.22 24.06
C LEU A 965 -17.23 4.73 23.89
N VAL A 966 -18.34 5.33 24.31
CA VAL A 966 -18.43 6.78 24.43
C VAL A 966 -17.85 7.19 25.78
N GLU A 967 -16.88 8.10 25.75
CA GLU A 967 -16.27 8.72 26.91
C GLU A 967 -16.40 10.25 26.86
N ILE A 968 -16.66 10.88 28.00
CA ILE A 968 -16.58 12.34 28.15
C ILE A 968 -15.28 12.63 28.90
N PRO A 969 -14.21 13.11 28.24
CA PRO A 969 -12.96 13.44 28.91
C PRO A 969 -13.17 14.52 29.98
N LEU A 970 -12.51 14.38 31.13
CA LEU A 970 -12.55 15.37 32.21
C LEU A 970 -12.18 16.76 31.69
N GLY A 971 -13.11 17.72 31.78
CA GLY A 971 -12.94 19.10 31.31
C GLY A 971 -13.37 19.37 29.85
N SER A 972 -13.95 18.38 29.15
CA SER A 972 -14.49 18.52 27.79
C SER A 972 -16.01 18.35 27.78
N ASN A 973 -16.72 19.18 27.01
CA ASN A 973 -18.14 18.97 26.68
C ASN A 973 -18.34 18.13 25.41
N ARG A 974 -17.25 17.64 24.79
CA ARG A 974 -17.30 16.77 23.61
C ARG A 974 -17.23 15.31 24.01
N GLU A 975 -18.24 14.56 23.61
CA GLU A 975 -18.24 13.09 23.63
C GLU A 975 -17.18 12.58 22.65
N VAL A 976 -16.37 11.62 23.10
CA VAL A 976 -15.35 10.97 22.29
C VAL A 976 -15.69 9.48 22.21
N VAL A 977 -15.80 8.95 20.99
CA VAL A 977 -15.92 7.51 20.77
C VAL A 977 -14.52 6.90 20.77
N ARG A 978 -14.20 6.11 21.77
CA ARG A 978 -12.97 5.30 21.80
C ARG A 978 -13.23 3.92 21.24
N LEU A 979 -12.38 3.54 20.29
CA LEU A 979 -12.36 2.21 19.70
C LEU A 979 -11.30 1.37 20.41
N TYR A 980 -11.72 0.27 21.02
CA TYR A 980 -10.90 -0.72 21.68
C TYR A 980 -10.87 -1.97 20.82
N ARG A 981 -9.69 -2.48 20.47
CA ARG A 981 -9.59 -3.85 19.99
C ARG A 981 -9.61 -4.81 21.17
N VAL A 982 -10.43 -5.83 21.08
CA VAL A 982 -10.56 -6.89 22.10
C VAL A 982 -9.31 -7.79 22.12
N ASP A 983 -8.56 -7.82 21.01
CA ASP A 983 -7.36 -8.66 20.78
C ASP A 983 -6.04 -7.87 20.64
N LEU A 984 -6.05 -6.54 20.58
CA LEU A 984 -4.85 -5.69 20.42
C LEU A 984 -4.79 -4.55 21.44
N ASP A 985 -3.68 -4.49 22.16
CA ASP A 985 -3.22 -3.25 22.81
C ASP A 985 -2.22 -2.54 21.87
N LEU A 986 -2.73 -1.58 21.10
CA LEU A 986 -1.91 -0.82 20.14
C LEU A 986 -0.76 -0.07 20.83
N ASN A 987 -0.97 0.41 22.06
CA ASN A 987 0.06 1.10 22.84
C ASN A 987 1.15 0.14 23.31
N SER A 988 0.79 -1.10 23.65
CA SER A 988 1.76 -2.17 23.94
C SER A 988 2.60 -2.55 22.71
N LEU A 989 1.97 -2.60 21.54
CA LEU A 989 2.63 -2.88 20.26
C LEU A 989 3.63 -1.77 19.87
N LEU A 990 3.19 -0.50 19.95
CA LEU A 990 4.03 0.68 19.74
C LEU A 990 5.18 0.75 20.78
N GLY A 991 4.90 0.45 22.05
CA GLY A 991 5.91 0.41 23.10
C GLY A 991 7.01 -0.63 22.83
N ARG A 992 6.63 -1.87 22.48
CA ARG A 992 7.58 -2.95 22.16
C ARG A 992 8.38 -2.68 20.89
N ALA A 993 7.75 -2.09 19.87
CA ALA A 993 8.43 -1.67 18.65
C ALA A 993 9.47 -0.57 18.92
N CYS A 994 9.11 0.45 19.71
CA CYS A 994 10.04 1.50 20.13
C CYS A 994 11.20 0.96 20.99
N GLU A 995 10.95 -0.07 21.81
CA GLU A 995 12.00 -0.74 22.59
C GLU A 995 13.02 -1.44 21.68
N HIS A 996 12.54 -2.11 20.63
CA HIS A 996 13.39 -2.78 19.66
C HIS A 996 14.22 -1.80 18.83
N LEU A 997 13.65 -0.64 18.47
CA LEU A 997 14.33 0.41 17.69
C LEU A 997 15.22 1.33 18.53
N LYS A 998 15.26 1.17 19.85
CA LYS A 998 15.95 2.07 20.78
C LYS A 998 17.42 2.30 20.44
N SER A 999 18.18 1.24 20.15
CA SER A 999 19.61 1.32 19.84
C SER A 999 19.88 2.01 18.50
N TYR A 1000 19.06 1.72 17.48
CA TYR A 1000 19.16 2.34 16.16
C TYR A 1000 18.79 3.82 16.20
N LEU A 1001 17.67 4.15 16.85
CA LEU A 1001 17.23 5.54 17.00
C LEU A 1001 18.27 6.37 17.76
N LEU A 1002 18.91 5.84 18.81
CA LEU A 1002 19.96 6.57 19.55
C LEU A 1002 21.21 6.86 18.68
N ASN A 1003 21.54 5.95 17.75
CA ASN A 1003 22.77 6.01 16.95
C ASN A 1003 22.64 6.76 15.60
N THR A 1004 21.42 7.08 15.16
CA THR A 1004 21.18 7.75 13.86
C THR A 1004 20.64 9.18 14.06
N PRO A 1005 21.46 10.25 13.92
CA PRO A 1005 21.09 11.63 14.29
C PRO A 1005 19.99 12.26 13.43
N GLU A 1006 19.81 11.76 12.21
CA GLU A 1006 18.90 12.30 11.18
C GLU A 1006 17.42 12.02 11.48
N LEU A 1007 17.11 11.13 12.43
CA LEU A 1007 15.75 10.69 12.79
C LEU A 1007 15.26 11.38 14.08
N SER A 1008 15.44 12.69 14.19
CA SER A 1008 15.14 13.44 15.42
C SER A 1008 13.64 13.45 15.76
N GLU A 1009 12.78 13.42 14.75
CA GLU A 1009 11.32 13.41 14.92
C GLU A 1009 10.83 12.05 15.42
N ASP A 1010 11.35 10.96 14.85
CA ASP A 1010 11.03 9.58 15.25
C ASP A 1010 11.52 9.25 16.67
N ARG A 1011 12.68 9.82 17.07
CA ARG A 1011 13.13 9.78 18.46
C ARG A 1011 12.11 10.44 19.39
N ALA A 1012 11.73 11.69 19.11
CA ALA A 1012 10.79 12.41 19.97
C ALA A 1012 9.46 11.64 20.14
N ARG A 1013 9.02 10.94 19.09
CA ARG A 1013 7.83 10.09 19.08
C ARG A 1013 7.98 8.83 19.94
N CYS A 1014 9.07 8.08 19.83
CA CYS A 1014 9.31 6.89 20.68
C CYS A 1014 9.62 7.22 22.15
N ALA A 1015 10.10 8.44 22.45
CA ALA A 1015 10.38 8.89 23.81
C ALA A 1015 9.14 8.83 24.73
N VAL A 1016 7.94 9.07 24.17
CA VAL A 1016 6.66 9.05 24.88
C VAL A 1016 6.33 7.66 25.42
N HIS A 1017 6.75 6.60 24.72
CA HIS A 1017 6.44 5.21 25.06
C HIS A 1017 7.53 4.52 25.91
N LEU A 1018 8.76 5.04 25.95
CA LEU A 1018 9.92 4.41 26.60
C LEU A 1018 10.21 4.90 28.04
N GLY A 1019 9.47 5.89 28.55
CA GLY A 1019 9.58 6.41 29.92
C GLY A 1019 10.82 7.27 30.22
N GLU A 1020 10.95 7.74 31.46
CA GLU A 1020 11.86 8.84 31.89
C GLU A 1020 13.36 8.64 31.63
N GLY A 1021 13.82 7.43 31.29
CA GLY A 1021 15.22 7.11 30.98
C GLY A 1021 15.72 7.63 29.62
N TRP A 1022 14.86 8.28 28.83
CA TRP A 1022 15.13 8.77 27.47
C TRP A 1022 15.31 10.30 27.39
N LYS A 1023 15.85 10.93 28.43
CA LYS A 1023 16.11 12.38 28.44
C LYS A 1023 17.31 12.76 27.55
N ILE A 1024 17.01 13.66 26.61
CA ILE A 1024 17.92 14.31 25.66
C ILE A 1024 19.07 14.98 26.43
N GLN A 1025 20.29 14.47 26.32
CA GLN A 1025 21.48 15.29 26.59
C GLN A 1025 21.62 16.29 25.44
N GLN A 1026 21.03 17.48 25.60
CA GLN A 1026 21.48 18.64 24.85
C GLN A 1026 22.93 18.90 25.24
N ARG A 1027 23.87 18.47 24.39
CA ARG A 1027 25.23 18.99 24.45
C ARG A 1027 25.21 20.42 23.93
N ASN A 1028 25.17 21.37 24.86
CA ASN A 1028 25.54 22.75 24.64
C ASN A 1028 26.83 22.81 23.80
N ARG A 1029 26.75 23.37 22.59
CA ARG A 1029 27.86 24.11 22.00
C ARG A 1029 27.30 25.41 21.43
N ALA A 1030 27.65 26.48 22.12
CA ALA A 1030 27.48 27.87 21.69
C ALA A 1030 28.31 28.13 20.42
N ASN A 1031 27.65 28.61 19.38
CA ASN A 1031 27.92 29.86 18.65
C ASN A 1031 26.98 29.97 17.45
#